data_AF-A0A7X0X7V2-F1
#
_entry.id   AF-A0A7X0X7V2-F1
#
_cell.length_a   1.000
_cell.length_b   1.000
_cell.length_c   1.000
_cell.angle_alpha   90.00
_cell.angle_beta   90.00
_cell.angle_gamma   90.00
#
_symmetry.space_group_name_H-M   'P 1'
#
loop_
_entity.id
_entity.type
_entity.pdbx_description
1 polymer ?
#
loop_
_entity_poly.entity_id
_entity_poly.type
_entity_poly.pdbx_seq_one_letter_code
_entity_poly.pdbx_strand_id
1 'polypeptide(L)'
;MINKKWMKIVMIPILVVPMYGLTTNIGSELQNSLTGKNSFEKDVKAATTEQQAFINKLAPAAQASQEKYKLLSSITLAQGILESNWGKSGLATKGNNLFGIKGKYNGQSVIMQTSEYVNGQWIKVNAEFRKYPSWNESVTDHTLLLVNGTSWNKDLYKKVINATDYKTAATELQKAGYATDPNYASSLIRVIETYDLDKYDVVYDKILSQKTISGKATVTKPTGNAVWTMPYKVKGVTLVGSASNYANKDIDLVSMATTQRGTYYQFKYNGKLTGWIDGRALTIYDKVNYDKVYVGRAKITSPVSNGIWSKPYNVYGREFITNATTYAQQEIKLLREAQTAKGTYYQFSINNKTIGWIDKRALTIYPYDSIVSSKNVNLNGQITNVVGNGIWSKAYKLEGTTSVAPASKYANMDVAISQQIETQHGIYYYISINGRAIGWLDKKAITLYDVEEYNKTVSLDGTIKNVKGNAIWTAPYRTVGTKLVGPAETYLNKDVQIIREAKTPRGTYYQFKSGGKVIGWLDKKAFELYDSVTYNKAVNMEAVIENVEGNAIWTAPYKSVGVKLITSAGTYKNKTVKLTREAQTSRGTYYEFSYNGKVIGWLDKKAFKFYSTLEYDQAYVRDAMITNVSGHTVWSLPYQLYGIKSVGSASNYANKQAKITRRAKTEKGIYYQFSINGKNVGWLDERAFDVYDAIEYNNVINKSALLSNPVGNGIWTEPYRVIGTKNVGQATAYANKTVQLVREAKTTRATYYQMSLNGKIIGWVDARAFTNVK
;
A
#
# COMPACT_ATOMS: atom_id res chain seq x y z
N MET A 1 61.50 9.32 -10.52
CA MET A 1 61.78 10.27 -11.63
C MET A 1 61.04 11.57 -11.37
N ILE A 2 61.80 12.60 -10.97
CA ILE A 2 61.75 14.01 -11.43
C ILE A 2 60.47 14.35 -12.23
N ASN A 3 59.58 15.28 -11.83
CA ASN A 3 59.87 16.71 -11.68
C ASN A 3 58.75 17.46 -10.93
N LYS A 4 59.14 18.45 -10.12
CA LYS A 4 58.29 19.48 -9.50
C LYS A 4 57.86 20.52 -10.57
N LYS A 5 56.64 21.06 -10.48
CA LYS A 5 56.36 22.52 -10.59
C LYS A 5 54.88 22.87 -10.35
N TRP A 6 54.65 23.56 -9.23
CA TRP A 6 53.81 24.74 -9.00
C TRP A 6 52.74 25.11 -10.05
N MET A 7 51.46 25.15 -9.63
CA MET A 7 50.40 25.86 -10.33
C MET A 7 49.81 26.94 -9.40
N LYS A 8 50.12 28.19 -9.71
CA LYS A 8 49.54 29.40 -9.11
C LYS A 8 48.13 29.59 -9.69
N ILE A 9 47.16 29.79 -8.81
CA ILE A 9 45.81 30.25 -9.14
C ILE A 9 45.88 31.77 -9.39
N VAL A 10 45.59 32.19 -10.63
CA VAL A 10 45.38 33.59 -11.00
C VAL A 10 43.90 33.76 -11.33
N MET A 11 43.26 34.69 -10.60
CA MET A 11 41.93 35.23 -10.87
C MET A 11 41.91 35.94 -12.23
N ILE A 12 40.87 35.68 -13.03
CA ILE A 12 40.47 36.52 -14.17
C ILE A 12 39.09 37.11 -13.87
N PRO A 13 38.89 38.44 -14.02
CA PRO A 13 37.64 39.12 -13.77
C PRO A 13 36.65 38.97 -14.94
N ILE A 14 35.36 38.84 -14.60
CA ILE A 14 34.25 38.69 -15.54
C ILE A 14 33.96 40.03 -16.23
N LEU A 15 33.99 39.99 -17.56
CA LEU A 15 33.56 41.03 -18.50
C LEU A 15 32.05 41.34 -18.37
N VAL A 16 31.72 42.63 -18.45
CA VAL A 16 30.37 43.15 -18.69
C VAL A 16 30.13 43.21 -20.20
N VAL A 17 29.06 42.59 -20.69
CA VAL A 17 28.60 42.69 -22.09
C VAL A 17 27.40 43.64 -22.16
N PRO A 18 27.35 44.62 -23.07
CA PRO A 18 26.14 45.36 -23.39
C PRO A 18 25.34 44.63 -24.48
N MET A 19 24.04 44.44 -24.23
CA MET A 19 23.10 43.77 -25.12
C MET A 19 22.47 44.82 -26.06
N TYR A 20 22.79 44.76 -27.34
CA TYR A 20 22.01 45.39 -28.41
C TYR A 20 21.02 44.37 -28.98
N GLY A 21 19.79 44.79 -29.23
CA GLY A 21 18.77 44.01 -29.95
C GLY A 21 17.71 44.92 -30.56
N LEU A 22 17.65 44.94 -31.89
CA LEU A 22 16.56 45.46 -32.72
C LEU A 22 15.29 44.60 -32.56
N THR A 23 14.09 45.17 -32.71
CA THR A 23 13.27 45.05 -33.94
C THR A 23 11.90 45.78 -33.85
N THR A 24 11.64 46.57 -34.90
CA THR A 24 10.39 46.79 -35.68
C THR A 24 9.13 47.43 -35.07
N ASN A 25 8.74 48.50 -35.78
CA ASN A 25 7.52 49.30 -35.78
C ASN A 25 6.19 48.56 -35.63
N ILE A 26 5.39 49.01 -34.64
CA ILE A 26 3.93 49.11 -34.72
C ILE A 26 3.53 50.45 -34.09
N GLY A 27 2.78 51.26 -34.85
CA GLY A 27 1.68 52.07 -34.33
C GLY A 27 2.04 53.37 -33.61
N SER A 28 2.15 54.42 -34.41
CA SER A 28 2.22 55.84 -34.12
C SER A 28 1.00 56.41 -33.35
N GLU A 29 0.70 55.92 -32.14
CA GLU A 29 -0.29 56.55 -31.24
C GLU A 29 0.14 56.62 -29.75
N LEU A 30 1.32 56.10 -29.37
CA LEU A 30 1.83 56.17 -28.00
C LEU A 30 3.11 57.01 -27.82
N GLN A 31 3.46 57.83 -28.81
CA GLN A 31 4.60 58.76 -28.73
C GLN A 31 4.16 60.22 -28.44
N ASN A 32 2.86 60.51 -28.50
CA ASN A 32 2.32 61.84 -28.19
C ASN A 32 1.67 61.97 -26.79
N SER A 33 1.54 60.89 -26.01
CA SER A 33 0.98 60.95 -24.64
C SER A 33 2.01 60.77 -23.50
N LEU A 34 3.27 60.45 -23.82
CA LEU A 34 4.37 60.34 -22.84
C LEU A 34 5.31 61.56 -22.81
N THR A 35 5.13 62.51 -23.73
CA THR A 35 5.59 63.88 -23.54
C THR A 35 4.39 64.74 -23.16
N GLY A 36 3.76 64.42 -22.03
CA GLY A 36 3.17 65.49 -21.24
C GLY A 36 4.31 66.47 -20.97
N LYS A 37 4.42 67.50 -21.81
CA LYS A 37 5.22 68.68 -21.52
C LYS A 37 4.64 69.24 -20.23
N ASN A 38 5.15 68.76 -19.10
CA ASN A 38 5.17 69.55 -17.89
C ASN A 38 5.96 70.79 -18.25
N SER A 39 5.21 71.86 -18.46
CA SER A 39 5.65 73.23 -18.73
C SER A 39 6.33 73.82 -17.49
N PHE A 40 7.41 73.16 -17.03
CA PHE A 40 8.40 73.65 -16.08
C PHE A 40 9.78 73.03 -16.41
N GLU A 41 10.13 72.87 -17.69
CA GLU A 41 11.55 72.82 -18.04
C GLU A 41 12.13 74.19 -17.70
N LYS A 42 12.94 74.23 -16.64
CA LYS A 42 13.74 75.40 -16.30
C LYS A 42 14.68 75.63 -17.48
N ASP A 43 14.65 76.79 -18.10
CA ASP A 43 15.64 77.19 -19.11
C ASP A 43 17.02 77.32 -18.44
N VAL A 44 17.68 76.18 -18.20
CA VAL A 44 19.03 76.10 -17.62
C VAL A 44 20.03 76.40 -18.72
N LYS A 45 20.84 77.44 -18.55
CA LYS A 45 21.89 77.77 -19.48
C LYS A 45 23.05 76.77 -19.30
N ALA A 46 23.41 76.02 -20.35
CA ALA A 46 24.56 75.14 -20.29
C ALA A 46 25.83 75.93 -19.90
N ALA A 47 26.55 75.46 -18.88
CA ALA A 47 27.83 76.04 -18.49
C ALA A 47 28.84 75.92 -19.64
N THR A 48 29.66 76.96 -19.84
CA THR A 48 30.84 76.83 -20.71
C THR A 48 31.81 75.79 -20.14
N THR A 49 32.71 75.23 -20.97
CA THR A 49 33.69 74.23 -20.54
C THR A 49 34.51 74.68 -19.32
N GLU A 50 34.92 75.96 -19.27
CA GLU A 50 35.66 76.53 -18.14
C GLU A 50 34.79 76.63 -16.87
N GLN A 51 33.53 77.04 -17.01
CA GLN A 51 32.58 77.13 -15.89
C GLN A 51 32.28 75.75 -15.30
N GLN A 52 32.09 74.74 -16.15
CA GLN A 52 31.89 73.38 -15.70
C GLN A 52 33.14 72.79 -15.04
N ALA A 53 34.34 73.12 -15.53
CA ALA A 53 35.60 72.72 -14.91
C ALA A 53 35.75 73.30 -13.49
N PHE A 54 35.36 74.57 -13.28
CA PHE A 54 35.32 75.18 -11.95
C PHE A 54 34.36 74.44 -11.01
N ILE A 55 33.12 74.19 -11.47
CA ILE A 55 32.10 73.46 -10.69
C ILE A 55 32.61 72.06 -10.33
N ASN A 56 33.14 71.31 -11.29
CA ASN A 56 33.66 69.96 -11.06
C ASN A 56 34.83 69.93 -10.08
N LYS A 57 35.67 70.97 -10.08
CA LYS A 57 36.81 71.08 -9.17
C LYS A 57 36.37 71.42 -7.74
N LEU A 58 35.34 72.25 -7.57
CA LEU A 58 34.88 72.71 -6.26
C LEU A 58 33.83 71.78 -5.61
N ALA A 59 33.01 71.11 -6.42
CA ALA A 59 31.91 70.28 -5.95
C ALA A 59 32.29 69.18 -4.94
N PRO A 60 33.39 68.43 -5.10
CA PRO A 60 33.79 67.43 -4.10
C PRO A 60 34.02 68.03 -2.70
N ALA A 61 34.64 69.21 -2.62
CA ALA A 61 34.89 69.89 -1.35
C ALA A 61 33.59 70.46 -0.74
N ALA A 62 32.70 70.99 -1.58
CA ALA A 62 31.38 71.46 -1.17
C ALA A 62 30.52 70.31 -0.62
N GLN A 63 30.48 69.16 -1.30
CA GLN A 63 29.74 67.97 -0.88
C GLN A 63 30.31 67.33 0.40
N ALA A 64 31.63 67.28 0.54
CA ALA A 64 32.26 66.84 1.79
C ALA A 64 31.91 67.77 2.96
N SER A 65 31.87 69.08 2.72
CA SER A 65 31.49 70.08 3.72
C SER A 65 30.00 69.99 4.06
N GLN A 66 29.12 69.73 3.09
CA GLN A 66 27.70 69.48 3.34
C GLN A 66 27.48 68.19 4.14
N GLU A 67 28.17 67.11 3.80
CA GLU A 67 28.06 65.83 4.51
C GLU A 67 28.39 66.01 6.00
N LYS A 68 29.48 66.73 6.28
CA LYS A 68 30.01 66.95 7.63
C LYS A 68 29.27 68.06 8.41
N TYR A 69 28.96 69.18 7.78
CA TYR A 69 28.53 70.42 8.44
C TYR A 69 27.16 70.94 7.99
N LYS A 70 26.47 70.23 7.10
CA LYS A 70 25.08 70.49 6.65
C LYS A 70 24.85 71.74 5.80
N LEU A 71 25.86 72.59 5.57
CA LEU A 71 25.77 73.67 4.59
C LEU A 71 25.57 73.09 3.18
N LEU A 72 24.50 73.47 2.49
CA LEU A 72 24.18 72.97 1.14
C LEU A 72 25.33 73.23 0.16
N SER A 73 25.66 72.21 -0.64
CA SER A 73 26.75 72.28 -1.63
C SER A 73 26.46 73.34 -2.69
N SER A 74 25.20 73.47 -3.10
CA SER A 74 24.72 74.47 -4.05
C SER A 74 25.00 75.89 -3.57
N ILE A 75 24.83 76.18 -2.28
CA ILE A 75 25.16 77.47 -1.66
C ILE A 75 26.66 77.73 -1.72
N THR A 76 27.47 76.75 -1.30
CA THR A 76 28.93 76.86 -1.33
C THR A 76 29.45 77.08 -2.76
N LEU A 77 28.89 76.36 -3.74
CA LEU A 77 29.23 76.49 -5.15
C LEU A 77 28.81 77.86 -5.71
N ALA A 78 27.61 78.33 -5.40
CA ALA A 78 27.11 79.62 -5.87
C ALA A 78 27.86 80.81 -5.28
N GLN A 79 28.14 80.79 -3.97
CA GLN A 79 29.02 81.78 -3.35
C GLN A 79 30.42 81.68 -3.94
N GLY A 80 30.98 80.48 -4.10
CA GLY A 80 32.27 80.30 -4.75
C GLY A 80 32.31 80.92 -6.15
N ILE A 81 31.25 80.75 -6.96
CA ILE A 81 31.13 81.35 -8.29
C ILE A 81 31.11 82.89 -8.22
N LEU A 82 30.24 83.47 -7.38
CA LEU A 82 30.04 84.92 -7.29
C LEU A 82 31.25 85.64 -6.67
N GLU A 83 31.75 85.14 -5.54
CA GLU A 83 32.79 85.80 -4.73
C GLU A 83 34.18 85.71 -5.39
N SER A 84 34.42 84.67 -6.19
CA SER A 84 35.73 84.45 -6.83
C SER A 84 35.77 84.75 -8.32
N ASN A 85 34.64 85.16 -8.91
CA ASN A 85 34.46 85.26 -10.37
C ASN A 85 34.94 83.98 -11.08
N TRP A 86 34.32 82.84 -10.74
CA TRP A 86 34.70 81.51 -11.27
C TRP A 86 36.17 81.12 -11.01
N GLY A 87 36.71 81.52 -9.86
CA GLY A 87 38.08 81.26 -9.44
C GLY A 87 39.13 82.15 -10.11
N LYS A 88 38.70 83.14 -10.91
CA LYS A 88 39.59 84.01 -11.69
C LYS A 88 40.01 85.28 -10.95
N SER A 89 39.43 85.58 -9.78
CA SER A 89 39.82 86.76 -9.01
C SER A 89 41.30 86.70 -8.59
N GLY A 90 41.92 87.87 -8.44
CA GLY A 90 43.32 87.95 -7.99
C GLY A 90 43.54 87.28 -6.63
N LEU A 91 42.54 87.34 -5.74
CA LEU A 91 42.57 86.69 -4.45
C LEU A 91 42.41 85.16 -4.54
N ALA A 92 41.51 84.67 -5.41
CA ALA A 92 41.33 83.24 -5.65
C ALA A 92 42.57 82.58 -6.28
N THR A 93 43.27 83.29 -7.16
CA THR A 93 44.46 82.79 -7.86
C THR A 93 45.74 82.89 -7.04
N LYS A 94 45.96 83.99 -6.30
CA LYS A 94 47.19 84.21 -5.50
C LYS A 94 47.08 83.63 -4.08
N GLY A 95 45.88 83.59 -3.52
CA GLY A 95 45.61 83.21 -2.13
C GLY A 95 44.82 81.91 -1.96
N ASN A 96 44.35 81.28 -3.04
CA ASN A 96 43.37 80.19 -3.00
C ASN A 96 42.10 80.52 -2.20
N ASN A 97 41.80 81.81 -1.99
CA ASN A 97 40.72 82.28 -1.14
C ASN A 97 39.53 82.66 -1.99
N LEU A 98 38.55 81.75 -2.04
CA LEU A 98 37.37 81.89 -2.90
C LEU A 98 36.31 82.82 -2.34
N PHE A 99 36.30 83.05 -1.03
CA PHE A 99 35.19 83.70 -0.31
C PHE A 99 35.57 85.03 0.35
N GLY A 100 36.75 85.58 0.03
CA GLY A 100 37.16 86.90 0.52
C GLY A 100 37.47 86.98 2.03
N ILE A 101 37.77 85.86 2.70
CA ILE A 101 37.92 85.85 4.16
C ILE A 101 39.21 86.59 4.56
N LYS A 102 39.08 87.63 5.39
CA LYS A 102 40.18 88.47 5.89
C LYS A 102 40.99 87.78 7.01
N GLY A 103 42.24 88.17 7.18
CA GLY A 103 43.16 87.73 8.23
C GLY A 103 44.19 86.68 7.78
N LYS A 104 44.64 85.84 8.71
CA LYS A 104 45.65 84.79 8.48
C LYS A 104 45.04 83.40 8.65
N TYR A 105 45.40 82.46 7.79
CA TYR A 105 45.10 81.04 7.95
C TYR A 105 46.38 80.28 8.27
N ASN A 106 46.48 79.69 9.46
CA ASN A 106 47.71 79.05 9.95
C ASN A 106 48.98 79.91 9.76
N GLY A 107 48.86 81.21 10.06
CA GLY A 107 49.93 82.19 9.92
C GLY A 107 50.17 82.72 8.49
N GLN A 108 49.48 82.19 7.47
CA GLN A 108 49.63 82.57 6.07
C GLN A 108 48.57 83.57 5.61
N SER A 109 48.99 84.57 4.83
CA SER A 109 48.10 85.58 4.25
C SER A 109 48.64 86.11 2.92
N VAL A 110 47.81 86.88 2.23
CA VAL A 110 48.17 87.68 1.07
C VAL A 110 47.60 89.09 1.25
N ILE A 111 48.44 90.11 1.06
CA ILE A 111 48.00 91.50 1.11
C ILE A 111 47.40 91.87 -0.25
N MET A 112 46.17 92.37 -0.24
CA MET A 112 45.49 92.86 -1.43
C MET A 112 44.88 94.23 -1.14
N GLN A 113 44.89 95.10 -2.14
CA GLN A 113 44.17 96.36 -2.05
C GLN A 113 42.66 96.08 -2.16
N THR A 114 41.89 96.61 -1.21
CA THR A 114 40.43 96.51 -1.18
C THR A 114 39.82 97.90 -1.02
N SER A 115 38.55 98.03 -1.37
CA SER A 115 37.79 99.27 -1.17
C SER A 115 37.04 99.16 0.14
N GLU A 116 37.27 100.07 1.08
CA GLU A 116 36.51 100.18 2.33
C GLU A 116 35.64 101.42 2.27
N TYR A 117 34.43 101.32 2.82
CA TYR A 117 33.52 102.45 2.94
C TYR A 117 33.62 103.01 4.36
N VAL A 118 34.36 104.11 4.51
CA VAL A 118 34.62 104.75 5.80
C VAL A 118 34.13 106.19 5.73
N ASN A 119 33.29 106.61 6.68
CA ASN A 119 32.75 107.98 6.77
C ASN A 119 32.05 108.48 5.48
N GLY A 120 31.34 107.63 4.76
CA GLY A 120 30.55 108.03 3.60
C GLY A 120 31.29 108.01 2.25
N GLN A 121 32.58 107.65 2.21
CA GLN A 121 33.37 107.57 0.99
C GLN A 121 34.13 106.24 0.86
N TRP A 122 34.33 105.81 -0.39
CA TRP A 122 35.15 104.63 -0.71
C TRP A 122 36.62 105.00 -0.75
N ILE A 123 37.42 104.40 0.13
CA ILE A 123 38.88 104.52 0.13
C ILE A 123 39.53 103.19 -0.24
N LYS A 124 40.70 103.23 -0.88
CA LYS A 124 41.50 102.03 -1.18
C LYS A 124 42.47 101.79 -0.03
N VAL A 125 42.41 100.62 0.59
CA VAL A 125 43.33 100.23 1.67
C VAL A 125 43.93 98.86 1.38
N ASN A 126 45.14 98.62 1.89
CA ASN A 126 45.73 97.30 1.88
C ASN A 126 45.14 96.48 3.04
N ALA A 127 44.46 95.39 2.71
CA ALA A 127 43.92 94.46 3.69
C ALA A 127 44.61 93.10 3.59
N GLU A 128 44.76 92.46 4.73
CA GLU A 128 45.29 91.10 4.83
C GLU A 128 44.17 90.09 4.61
N PHE A 129 44.32 89.22 3.62
CA PHE A 129 43.38 88.13 3.34
C PHE A 129 44.04 86.76 3.59
N ARG A 130 43.23 85.80 4.05
CA ARG A 130 43.71 84.45 4.35
C ARG A 130 44.28 83.82 3.08
N LYS A 131 45.42 83.13 3.20
CA LYS A 131 46.03 82.34 2.13
C LYS A 131 45.90 80.86 2.46
N TYR A 132 45.25 80.09 1.59
CA TYR A 132 44.98 78.68 1.82
C TYR A 132 45.90 77.75 1.02
N PRO A 133 46.21 76.55 1.53
CA PRO A 133 46.92 75.52 0.78
C PRO A 133 46.19 75.13 -0.52
N SER A 134 44.86 75.01 -0.50
CA SER A 134 44.03 74.75 -1.67
C SER A 134 42.61 75.32 -1.51
N TRP A 135 41.80 75.22 -2.57
CA TRP A 135 40.38 75.57 -2.51
C TRP A 135 39.59 74.72 -1.49
N ASN A 136 40.03 73.51 -1.18
CA ASN A 136 39.37 72.66 -0.19
C ASN A 136 39.44 73.27 1.23
N GLU A 137 40.61 73.80 1.62
CA GLU A 137 40.75 74.51 2.89
C GLU A 137 39.97 75.83 2.88
N SER A 138 39.92 76.55 1.76
CA SER A 138 39.10 77.75 1.62
C SER A 138 37.61 77.46 1.79
N VAL A 139 37.10 76.35 1.23
CA VAL A 139 35.72 75.90 1.42
C VAL A 139 35.47 75.50 2.86
N THR A 140 36.37 74.71 3.44
CA THR A 140 36.21 74.25 4.83
C THR A 140 36.17 75.41 5.81
N ASP A 141 37.06 76.40 5.65
CA ASP A 141 37.12 77.58 6.53
C ASP A 141 35.89 78.49 6.35
N HIS A 142 35.42 78.68 5.12
CA HIS A 142 34.15 79.35 4.84
C HIS A 142 32.96 78.62 5.47
N THR A 143 32.87 77.30 5.34
CA THR A 143 31.81 76.52 5.98
C THR A 143 31.88 76.65 7.50
N LEU A 144 33.08 76.60 8.09
CA LEU A 144 33.25 76.76 9.53
C LEU A 144 32.89 78.17 10.03
N LEU A 145 33.07 79.22 9.22
CA LEU A 145 32.55 80.56 9.53
C LEU A 145 31.02 80.53 9.67
N LEU A 146 30.31 79.89 8.73
CA LEU A 146 28.86 79.77 8.79
C LEU A 146 28.39 78.84 9.93
N VAL A 147 29.13 77.78 10.22
CA VAL A 147 28.81 76.84 11.32
C VAL A 147 29.02 77.47 12.69
N ASN A 148 30.10 78.22 12.87
CA ASN A 148 30.48 78.77 14.17
C ASN A 148 29.92 80.18 14.41
N GLY A 149 29.34 80.81 13.39
CA GLY A 149 28.90 82.19 13.42
C GLY A 149 30.08 83.17 13.51
N THR A 150 29.78 84.40 13.94
CA THR A 150 30.79 85.43 14.17
C THR A 150 31.23 85.47 15.63
N SER A 151 32.32 86.17 15.93
CA SER A 151 32.80 86.34 17.31
C SER A 151 31.77 86.96 18.26
N TRP A 152 30.86 87.78 17.73
CA TRP A 152 29.81 88.49 18.48
C TRP A 152 28.45 87.78 18.43
N ASN A 153 28.22 86.87 17.49
CA ASN A 153 27.00 86.06 17.43
C ASN A 153 27.28 84.69 16.80
N LYS A 154 27.41 83.67 17.66
CA LYS A 154 27.67 82.28 17.26
C LYS A 154 26.49 81.62 16.53
N ASP A 155 25.27 82.09 16.75
CA ASP A 155 24.06 81.51 16.14
C ASP A 155 23.63 82.24 14.85
N LEU A 156 24.38 83.26 14.39
CA LEU A 156 24.00 84.16 13.30
C LEU A 156 23.54 83.43 12.03
N TYR A 157 24.23 82.36 11.64
CA TYR A 157 23.94 81.59 10.42
C TYR A 157 23.27 80.24 10.67
N LYS A 158 22.80 79.96 11.89
CA LYS A 158 22.20 78.67 12.25
C LYS A 158 21.01 78.30 11.36
N LYS A 159 20.20 79.29 10.95
CA LYS A 159 19.07 79.09 10.03
C LYS A 159 19.52 78.74 8.61
N VAL A 160 20.71 79.20 8.19
CA VAL A 160 21.33 78.83 6.91
C VAL A 160 21.77 77.36 6.93
N ILE A 161 22.42 76.94 8.02
CA ILE A 161 22.90 75.55 8.19
C ILE A 161 21.73 74.55 8.30
N ASN A 162 20.61 74.97 8.89
CA ASN A 162 19.42 74.14 9.06
C ASN A 162 18.48 74.13 7.84
N ALA A 163 18.74 74.95 6.83
CA ALA A 163 17.89 75.03 5.65
C ALA A 163 17.93 73.72 4.86
N THR A 164 16.75 73.22 4.48
CA THR A 164 16.61 71.97 3.71
C THR A 164 16.63 72.20 2.19
N ASP A 165 16.60 73.45 1.75
CA ASP A 165 16.64 73.87 0.36
C ASP A 165 17.44 75.17 0.19
N TYR A 166 18.00 75.38 -0.99
CA TYR A 166 18.88 76.50 -1.27
C TYR A 166 18.17 77.86 -1.28
N LYS A 167 16.86 77.92 -1.55
CA LYS A 167 16.11 79.19 -1.56
C LYS A 167 15.96 79.72 -0.14
N THR A 168 15.63 78.84 0.79
CA THR A 168 15.62 79.14 2.22
C THR A 168 17.03 79.53 2.69
N ALA A 169 18.06 78.75 2.35
CA ALA A 169 19.43 79.04 2.77
C ALA A 169 19.93 80.42 2.27
N ALA A 170 19.69 80.74 0.99
CA ALA A 170 20.06 82.04 0.41
C ALA A 170 19.31 83.21 1.06
N THR A 171 18.01 83.04 1.33
CA THR A 171 17.20 84.05 2.02
C THR A 171 17.69 84.31 3.44
N GLU A 172 18.04 83.25 4.18
CA GLU A 172 18.55 83.37 5.53
C GLU A 172 19.97 83.95 5.57
N LEU A 173 20.81 83.72 4.53
CA LEU A 173 22.10 84.40 4.39
C LEU A 173 21.93 85.92 4.26
N GLN A 174 20.96 86.37 3.47
CA GLN A 174 20.66 87.80 3.33
C GLN A 174 20.12 88.40 4.62
N LYS A 175 19.17 87.73 5.30
CA LYS A 175 18.66 88.19 6.60
C LYS A 175 19.74 88.25 7.69
N ALA A 176 20.69 87.32 7.66
CA ALA A 176 21.84 87.30 8.56
C ALA A 176 22.88 88.39 8.25
N GLY A 177 22.68 89.19 7.19
CA GLY A 177 23.58 90.27 6.81
C GLY A 177 24.91 89.79 6.24
N TYR A 178 24.94 88.61 5.59
CA TYR A 178 26.18 88.08 5.01
C TYR A 178 26.80 89.01 3.94
N ALA A 179 25.97 89.69 3.16
CA ALA A 179 26.39 90.68 2.18
C ALA A 179 25.54 91.96 2.28
N THR A 180 26.13 93.11 1.95
CA THR A 180 25.42 94.41 1.94
C THR A 180 24.57 94.63 0.69
N ASP A 181 24.67 93.75 -0.32
CA ASP A 181 23.84 93.79 -1.53
C ASP A 181 22.38 93.41 -1.18
N PRO A 182 21.39 94.29 -1.42
CA PRO A 182 19.98 93.98 -1.16
C PRO A 182 19.43 92.83 -2.02
N ASN A 183 20.13 92.43 -3.09
CA ASN A 183 19.72 91.37 -4.01
C ASN A 183 20.56 90.08 -3.86
N TYR A 184 21.33 89.93 -2.77
CA TYR A 184 22.26 88.81 -2.61
C TYR A 184 21.59 87.43 -2.70
N ALA A 185 20.47 87.23 -2.00
CA ALA A 185 19.74 85.96 -2.02
C ALA A 185 19.26 85.61 -3.44
N SER A 186 18.68 86.59 -4.15
CA SER A 186 18.21 86.42 -5.53
C SER A 186 19.36 86.11 -6.49
N SER A 187 20.54 86.70 -6.29
CA SER A 187 21.74 86.39 -7.08
C SER A 187 22.23 84.96 -6.86
N LEU A 188 22.26 84.48 -5.61
CA LEU A 188 22.62 83.09 -5.29
C LEU A 188 21.62 82.10 -5.88
N ILE A 189 20.33 82.31 -5.67
CA ILE A 189 19.26 81.49 -6.24
C ILE A 189 19.44 81.43 -7.76
N ARG A 190 19.57 82.58 -8.42
CA ARG A 190 19.75 82.63 -9.88
C ARG A 190 20.95 81.81 -10.35
N VAL A 191 22.10 81.88 -9.68
CA VAL A 191 23.28 81.08 -10.05
C VAL A 191 23.01 79.58 -9.87
N ILE A 192 22.41 79.19 -8.75
CA ILE A 192 22.06 77.79 -8.48
C ILE A 192 21.12 77.25 -9.55
N GLU A 193 20.10 78.02 -9.89
CA GLU A 193 19.10 77.63 -10.89
C GLU A 193 19.66 77.64 -12.32
N THR A 194 20.52 78.61 -12.66
CA THR A 194 21.13 78.74 -14.00
C THR A 194 22.06 77.58 -14.33
N TYR A 195 22.75 77.03 -13.33
CA TYR A 195 23.75 75.96 -13.51
C TYR A 195 23.36 74.63 -12.87
N ASP A 196 22.10 74.50 -12.42
CA ASP A 196 21.55 73.28 -11.83
C ASP A 196 22.47 72.75 -10.71
N LEU A 197 22.85 73.64 -9.78
CA LEU A 197 23.82 73.32 -8.72
C LEU A 197 23.19 72.56 -7.55
N ASP A 198 21.87 72.59 -7.41
CA ASP A 198 21.11 71.87 -6.38
C ASP A 198 21.20 70.34 -6.57
N LYS A 199 21.55 69.84 -7.76
CA LYS A 199 21.89 68.41 -7.93
C LYS A 199 23.07 67.96 -7.05
N TYR A 200 23.95 68.87 -6.66
CA TYR A 200 25.08 68.57 -5.77
C TYR A 200 24.66 68.51 -4.30
N ASP A 201 23.45 68.93 -3.96
CA ASP A 201 22.92 68.83 -2.58
C ASP A 201 22.58 67.38 -2.18
N VAL A 202 22.62 66.43 -3.12
CA VAL A 202 22.40 65.01 -2.84
C VAL A 202 23.67 64.35 -2.32
N VAL A 203 23.69 64.02 -1.02
CA VAL A 203 24.74 63.23 -0.38
C VAL A 203 24.38 61.74 -0.38
N TYR A 204 25.29 60.91 -0.90
CA TYR A 204 25.14 59.45 -0.98
C TYR A 204 25.78 58.74 0.24
N ASP A 205 25.18 57.62 0.65
CA ASP A 205 25.70 56.76 1.70
C ASP A 205 26.80 55.84 1.17
N LYS A 206 27.80 55.55 2.02
CA LYS A 206 28.81 54.51 1.77
C LYS A 206 28.31 53.15 2.24
N ILE A 207 28.70 52.09 1.51
CA ILE A 207 28.55 50.71 1.97
C ILE A 207 29.68 50.43 2.96
N LEU A 208 29.33 50.14 4.21
CA LEU A 208 30.27 49.90 5.31
C LEU A 208 30.75 48.44 5.36
N SER A 209 29.86 47.50 5.02
CA SER A 209 30.18 46.07 4.96
C SER A 209 29.25 45.35 3.99
N GLN A 210 29.73 44.33 3.28
CA GLN A 210 28.91 43.49 2.41
C GLN A 210 29.33 42.02 2.50
N LYS A 211 28.36 41.11 2.55
CA LYS A 211 28.60 39.68 2.68
C LYS A 211 27.60 38.87 1.85
N THR A 212 28.10 37.85 1.14
CA THR A 212 27.25 36.83 0.52
C THR A 212 26.64 35.92 1.58
N ILE A 213 25.34 35.70 1.50
CA ILE A 213 24.60 34.83 2.41
C ILE A 213 23.69 33.90 1.63
N SER A 214 23.19 32.87 2.30
CA SER A 214 22.10 32.05 1.79
C SER A 214 21.08 31.94 2.90
N GLY A 215 19.89 32.46 2.67
CA GLY A 215 18.82 32.50 3.67
C GLY A 215 17.45 32.62 3.05
N LYS A 216 16.42 32.43 3.86
CA LYS A 216 15.02 32.61 3.50
C LYS A 216 14.44 33.75 4.33
N ALA A 217 13.54 34.52 3.75
CA ALA A 217 12.76 35.51 4.48
C ALA A 217 11.37 35.67 3.88
N THR A 218 10.46 36.27 4.65
CA THR A 218 9.16 36.75 4.17
C THR A 218 9.10 38.26 4.33
N VAL A 219 8.58 38.97 3.33
CA VAL A 219 8.36 40.42 3.44
C VAL A 219 7.12 40.67 4.28
N THR A 220 7.31 41.10 5.53
CA THR A 220 6.23 41.19 6.54
C THR A 220 5.90 42.62 6.94
N LYS A 221 6.81 43.57 6.74
CA LYS A 221 6.60 44.99 7.04
C LYS A 221 6.96 45.87 5.83
N PRO A 222 6.30 45.68 4.67
CA PRO A 222 6.66 46.37 3.43
C PRO A 222 6.32 47.87 3.44
N THR A 223 5.34 48.31 4.23
CA THR A 223 4.86 49.70 4.25
C THR A 223 6.00 50.67 4.57
N GLY A 224 6.17 51.70 3.73
CA GLY A 224 7.25 52.69 3.85
C GLY A 224 8.61 52.22 3.34
N ASN A 225 8.72 51.01 2.77
CA ASN A 225 9.94 50.48 2.20
C ASN A 225 9.86 50.32 0.68
N ALA A 226 11.01 50.28 0.03
CA ALA A 226 11.15 50.10 -1.40
C ALA A 226 12.23 49.07 -1.74
N VAL A 227 12.17 48.56 -2.97
CA VAL A 227 13.18 47.68 -3.56
C VAL A 227 14.05 48.51 -4.50
N TRP A 228 15.35 48.34 -4.38
CA TRP A 228 16.36 49.16 -5.04
C TRP A 228 17.38 48.30 -5.78
N THR A 229 18.07 48.84 -6.78
CA THR A 229 19.15 48.13 -7.48
C THR A 229 20.41 47.95 -6.63
N MET A 230 20.58 48.81 -5.62
CA MET A 230 21.64 48.81 -4.60
C MET A 230 21.02 49.24 -3.25
N PRO A 231 21.69 49.13 -2.09
CA PRO A 231 21.18 49.70 -0.84
C PRO A 231 20.75 51.17 -1.00
N TYR A 232 19.66 51.56 -0.32
CA TYR A 232 19.07 52.89 -0.45
C TYR A 232 20.09 54.01 -0.18
N LYS A 233 20.04 55.07 -1.00
CA LYS A 233 20.98 56.22 -1.03
C LYS A 233 22.45 55.91 -1.33
N VAL A 234 22.80 54.73 -1.83
CA VAL A 234 24.15 54.50 -2.40
C VAL A 234 24.25 55.18 -3.78
N LYS A 235 25.42 55.70 -4.14
CA LYS A 235 25.64 56.37 -5.45
C LYS A 235 25.32 55.43 -6.61
N GLY A 236 24.47 55.88 -7.53
CA GLY A 236 24.02 55.08 -8.68
C GLY A 236 22.81 54.17 -8.40
N VAL A 237 22.21 54.24 -7.21
CA VAL A 237 20.99 53.49 -6.87
C VAL A 237 19.79 53.98 -7.69
N THR A 238 18.99 53.04 -8.17
CA THR A 238 17.72 53.28 -8.86
C THR A 238 16.59 52.50 -8.19
N LEU A 239 15.38 53.09 -8.20
CA LEU A 239 14.18 52.44 -7.68
C LEU A 239 13.76 51.30 -8.59
N VAL A 240 13.61 50.10 -8.03
CA VAL A 240 13.03 48.94 -8.74
C VAL A 240 11.51 48.92 -8.58
N GLY A 241 11.02 49.25 -7.38
CA GLY A 241 9.58 49.32 -7.11
C GLY A 241 9.26 49.35 -5.62
N SER A 242 7.97 49.36 -5.29
CA SER A 242 7.51 49.30 -3.90
C SER A 242 7.79 47.94 -3.26
N ALA A 243 8.21 47.92 -1.99
CA ALA A 243 8.32 46.67 -1.22
C ALA A 243 6.95 45.99 -1.05
N SER A 244 5.85 46.74 -1.12
CA SER A 244 4.48 46.21 -1.03
C SER A 244 4.14 45.23 -2.16
N ASN A 245 4.83 45.30 -3.30
CA ASN A 245 4.68 44.32 -4.39
C ASN A 245 5.06 42.90 -3.97
N TYR A 246 5.83 42.77 -2.89
CA TYR A 246 6.29 41.51 -2.32
C TYR A 246 5.67 41.22 -0.96
N ALA A 247 4.65 41.97 -0.54
CA ALA A 247 3.98 41.78 0.75
C ALA A 247 3.54 40.32 0.96
N ASN A 248 3.91 39.73 2.10
CA ASN A 248 3.65 38.34 2.47
C ASN A 248 4.23 37.30 1.50
N LYS A 249 5.17 37.68 0.63
CA LYS A 249 5.88 36.76 -0.26
C LYS A 249 7.16 36.25 0.38
N ASP A 250 7.44 34.99 0.12
CA ASP A 250 8.72 34.35 0.47
C ASP A 250 9.79 34.70 -0.56
N ILE A 251 10.98 34.99 -0.07
CA ILE A 251 12.13 35.43 -0.86
C ILE A 251 13.40 34.70 -0.43
N ASP A 252 14.31 34.55 -1.39
CA ASP A 252 15.64 33.97 -1.17
C ASP A 252 16.66 35.09 -0.99
N LEU A 253 17.29 35.14 0.18
CA LEU A 253 18.35 36.11 0.46
C LEU A 253 19.68 35.59 -0.07
N VAL A 254 20.38 36.43 -0.83
CA VAL A 254 21.64 36.06 -1.49
C VAL A 254 22.83 36.92 -1.05
N SER A 255 22.59 38.11 -0.51
CA SER A 255 23.62 38.99 0.04
C SER A 255 23.02 39.95 1.06
N MET A 256 23.87 40.48 1.94
CA MET A 256 23.52 41.55 2.87
C MET A 256 24.58 42.65 2.82
N ALA A 257 24.18 43.89 3.02
CA ALA A 257 25.05 45.05 3.05
C ALA A 257 24.57 46.03 4.12
N THR A 258 25.51 46.66 4.82
CA THR A 258 25.22 47.65 5.86
C THR A 258 25.68 49.02 5.40
N THR A 259 24.82 50.02 5.52
CA THR A 259 25.15 51.45 5.32
C THR A 259 24.95 52.19 6.65
N GLN A 260 25.19 53.50 6.67
CA GLN A 260 24.87 54.33 7.83
C GLN A 260 23.37 54.36 8.19
N ARG A 261 22.48 53.90 7.29
CA ARG A 261 21.01 53.88 7.51
C ARG A 261 20.47 52.54 8.00
N GLY A 262 21.24 51.46 7.88
CA GLY A 262 20.82 50.13 8.27
C GLY A 262 21.34 49.04 7.36
N THR A 263 20.78 47.84 7.54
CA THR A 263 21.16 46.65 6.79
C THR A 263 20.12 46.35 5.71
N TYR A 264 20.60 46.20 4.48
CA TYR A 264 19.81 45.86 3.30
C TYR A 264 20.16 44.44 2.86
N TYR A 265 19.16 43.73 2.34
CA TYR A 265 19.31 42.37 1.86
C TYR A 265 18.99 42.29 0.38
N GLN A 266 19.92 41.72 -0.37
CA GLN A 266 19.68 41.38 -1.77
C GLN A 266 18.90 40.08 -1.84
N PHE A 267 17.84 40.05 -2.64
CA PHE A 267 16.96 38.89 -2.72
C PHE A 267 16.59 38.47 -4.14
N LYS A 268 16.21 37.20 -4.26
CA LYS A 268 15.53 36.64 -5.42
C LYS A 268 14.06 36.39 -5.08
N TYR A 269 13.20 36.64 -6.06
CA TYR A 269 11.79 36.24 -6.04
C TYR A 269 11.52 35.36 -7.27
N ASN A 270 10.93 34.19 -7.07
CA ASN A 270 10.73 33.17 -8.11
C ASN A 270 12.03 32.85 -8.89
N GLY A 271 13.15 32.71 -8.18
CA GLY A 271 14.47 32.41 -8.76
C GLY A 271 15.18 33.58 -9.45
N LYS A 272 14.49 34.69 -9.72
CA LYS A 272 15.05 35.88 -10.38
C LYS A 272 15.62 36.87 -9.37
N LEU A 273 16.86 37.33 -9.58
CA LEU A 273 17.47 38.40 -8.80
C LEU A 273 16.64 39.68 -8.96
N THR A 274 16.11 40.19 -7.85
CA THR A 274 15.07 41.24 -7.87
C THR A 274 15.61 42.58 -7.41
N GLY A 275 16.35 42.63 -6.31
CA GLY A 275 16.94 43.87 -5.81
C GLY A 275 17.32 43.79 -4.34
N TRP A 276 17.53 44.96 -3.74
CA TRP A 276 17.85 45.17 -2.33
C TRP A 276 16.66 45.75 -1.60
N ILE A 277 16.34 45.18 -0.44
CA ILE A 277 15.26 45.62 0.44
C ILE A 277 15.81 45.83 1.86
N ASP A 278 15.25 46.79 2.59
CA ASP A 278 15.62 47.04 3.99
C ASP A 278 15.28 45.82 4.86
N GLY A 279 16.23 45.39 5.70
CA GLY A 279 16.04 44.25 6.60
C GLY A 279 14.87 44.42 7.57
N ARG A 280 14.49 45.65 7.91
CA ARG A 280 13.33 45.94 8.77
C ARG A 280 12.00 45.56 8.13
N ALA A 281 11.95 45.43 6.81
CA ALA A 281 10.78 44.97 6.08
C ALA A 281 10.60 43.43 6.13
N LEU A 282 11.61 42.71 6.62
CA LEU A 282 11.71 41.26 6.50
C LEU A 282 11.53 40.55 7.85
N THR A 283 10.88 39.39 7.80
CA THR A 283 11.06 38.34 8.80
C THR A 283 12.05 37.34 8.23
N ILE A 284 13.28 37.34 8.77
CA ILE A 284 14.37 36.46 8.33
C ILE A 284 14.35 35.17 9.16
N TYR A 285 14.41 34.03 8.47
CA TYR A 285 14.35 32.71 9.09
C TYR A 285 15.74 32.18 9.47
N ASP A 286 15.80 31.47 10.58
CA ASP A 286 17.03 30.84 11.06
C ASP A 286 17.36 29.60 10.23
N LYS A 287 18.66 29.37 10.03
CA LYS A 287 19.16 28.08 9.58
C LYS A 287 19.13 27.08 10.74
N VAL A 288 18.75 25.83 10.43
CA VAL A 288 18.90 24.71 11.36
C VAL A 288 20.35 24.23 11.31
N ASN A 289 21.04 24.29 12.46
CA ASN A 289 22.44 23.88 12.59
C ASN A 289 22.55 22.35 12.57
N TYR A 290 21.70 21.68 13.35
CA TYR A 290 21.51 20.23 13.33
C TYR A 290 20.07 19.89 13.71
N ASP A 291 19.64 18.70 13.30
CA ASP A 291 18.40 18.06 13.73
C ASP A 291 18.65 16.54 13.84
N LYS A 292 18.60 16.02 15.07
CA LYS A 292 18.95 14.62 15.39
C LYS A 292 17.84 13.94 16.18
N VAL A 293 17.80 12.61 16.08
CA VAL A 293 16.93 11.79 16.94
C VAL A 293 17.35 11.98 18.40
N TYR A 294 16.38 12.22 19.26
CA TYR A 294 16.58 12.36 20.70
C TYR A 294 15.38 11.78 21.41
N VAL A 295 15.60 10.69 22.15
CA VAL A 295 14.53 10.02 22.88
C VAL A 295 14.73 10.24 24.38
N GLY A 296 13.69 10.72 25.05
CA GLY A 296 13.73 11.00 26.48
C GLY A 296 12.41 11.52 27.00
N ARG A 297 12.42 11.92 28.27
CA ARG A 297 11.25 12.42 29.02
C ARG A 297 11.50 13.85 29.45
N ALA A 298 10.46 14.67 29.39
CA ALA A 298 10.51 16.01 29.98
C ALA A 298 9.13 16.40 30.54
N LYS A 299 9.11 17.44 31.37
CA LYS A 299 7.89 18.10 31.83
C LYS A 299 7.87 19.55 31.34
N ILE A 300 6.72 20.04 30.88
CA ILE A 300 6.55 21.43 30.44
C ILE A 300 6.35 22.31 31.68
N THR A 301 7.42 22.86 32.24
CA THR A 301 7.39 23.59 33.52
C THR A 301 7.37 25.10 33.35
N SER A 302 7.90 25.65 32.26
CA SER A 302 8.00 27.09 32.02
C SER A 302 7.38 27.50 30.66
N PRO A 303 6.08 27.23 30.43
CA PRO A 303 5.45 27.41 29.11
C PRO A 303 5.21 28.88 28.74
N VAL A 304 5.27 29.81 29.71
CA VAL A 304 4.95 31.21 29.47
C VAL A 304 5.86 31.78 28.38
N SER A 305 5.30 32.54 27.44
CA SER A 305 5.96 33.11 26.25
C SER A 305 6.46 32.12 25.19
N ASN A 306 6.16 30.82 25.31
CA ASN A 306 6.57 29.81 24.32
C ASN A 306 5.37 29.28 23.51
N GLY A 307 5.51 29.31 22.18
CA GLY A 307 4.59 28.61 21.27
C GLY A 307 5.08 27.20 20.94
N ILE A 308 4.15 26.34 20.52
CA ILE A 308 4.42 25.05 19.90
C ILE A 308 4.21 25.20 18.40
N TRP A 309 5.15 24.67 17.62
CA TRP A 309 5.27 24.94 16.18
C TRP A 309 5.47 23.66 15.38
N SER A 310 5.13 23.66 14.10
CA SER A 310 5.37 22.51 13.20
C SER A 310 6.86 22.27 12.89
N LYS A 311 7.69 23.31 13.08
CA LYS A 311 9.15 23.33 12.98
C LYS A 311 9.71 24.21 14.10
N PRO A 312 11.02 24.21 14.39
CA PRO A 312 11.59 25.15 15.37
C PRO A 312 11.16 26.62 15.15
N TYR A 313 11.00 27.38 16.24
CA TYR A 313 10.26 28.66 16.30
C TYR A 313 10.53 29.69 15.20
N ASN A 314 11.73 29.75 14.61
CA ASN A 314 12.04 30.73 13.55
C ASN A 314 12.53 30.10 12.24
N VAL A 315 12.17 28.85 11.97
CA VAL A 315 12.56 28.16 10.73
C VAL A 315 11.55 28.42 9.60
N TYR A 316 12.03 28.42 8.36
CA TYR A 316 11.21 28.64 7.16
C TYR A 316 10.09 27.60 6.99
N GLY A 317 8.89 28.08 6.65
CA GLY A 317 7.69 27.27 6.48
C GLY A 317 7.25 26.58 7.77
N ARG A 318 7.44 27.24 8.92
CA ARG A 318 6.83 26.85 10.19
C ARG A 318 5.38 27.29 10.23
N GLU A 319 4.58 26.59 11.02
CA GLU A 319 3.20 26.94 11.34
C GLU A 319 3.04 26.94 12.85
N PHE A 320 2.24 27.88 13.37
CA PHE A 320 1.86 27.92 14.77
C PHE A 320 0.83 26.82 15.04
N ILE A 321 1.05 26.01 16.06
CA ILE A 321 0.13 24.92 16.44
C ILE A 321 -0.73 25.37 17.62
N THR A 322 -0.10 25.70 18.75
CA THR A 322 -0.80 26.18 19.96
C THR A 322 0.20 26.79 20.93
N ASN A 323 -0.29 27.44 21.99
CA ASN A 323 0.56 27.91 23.07
C ASN A 323 1.04 26.73 23.93
N ALA A 324 2.27 26.80 24.43
CA ALA A 324 2.80 25.76 25.33
C ALA A 324 2.01 25.65 26.63
N THR A 325 1.29 26.71 27.03
CA THR A 325 0.43 26.73 28.21
C THR A 325 -0.70 25.71 28.14
N THR A 326 -1.14 25.33 26.94
CA THR A 326 -2.13 24.26 26.70
C THR A 326 -1.72 22.92 27.32
N TYR A 327 -0.41 22.67 27.42
CA TYR A 327 0.16 21.43 27.97
C TYR A 327 1.02 21.69 29.22
N ALA A 328 0.76 22.79 29.94
CA ALA A 328 1.49 23.13 31.15
C ALA A 328 1.45 21.98 32.17
N GLN A 329 2.59 21.72 32.81
CA GLN A 329 2.81 20.65 33.79
C GLN A 329 2.61 19.22 33.26
N GLN A 330 2.34 19.02 31.97
CA GLN A 330 2.25 17.69 31.40
C GLN A 330 3.63 17.10 31.16
N GLU A 331 3.72 15.79 31.34
CA GLU A 331 4.88 15.01 30.94
C GLU A 331 4.78 14.62 29.47
N ILE A 332 5.91 14.71 28.78
CA ILE A 332 5.99 14.55 27.34
C ILE A 332 7.13 13.60 26.97
N LYS A 333 6.93 12.88 25.86
CA LYS A 333 7.97 12.09 25.22
C LYS A 333 8.68 12.95 24.18
N LEU A 334 9.98 13.14 24.36
CA LEU A 334 10.84 13.81 23.39
C LEU A 334 11.23 12.83 22.27
N LEU A 335 11.24 13.33 21.03
CA LEU A 335 11.46 12.53 19.82
C LEU A 335 12.71 12.97 19.03
N ARG A 336 12.96 14.29 18.98
CA ARG A 336 14.06 14.89 18.23
C ARG A 336 14.55 16.15 18.94
N GLU A 337 15.80 16.52 18.66
CA GLU A 337 16.46 17.74 19.11
C GLU A 337 17.00 18.49 17.89
N ALA A 338 16.66 19.77 17.78
CA ALA A 338 17.19 20.65 16.74
C ALA A 338 17.75 21.93 17.35
N GLN A 339 18.81 22.46 16.75
CA GLN A 339 19.43 23.72 17.17
C GLN A 339 19.38 24.74 16.06
N THR A 340 19.00 25.97 16.38
CA THR A 340 19.06 27.14 15.50
C THR A 340 19.89 28.25 16.16
N ALA A 341 20.07 29.38 15.47
CA ALA A 341 20.70 30.57 16.04
C ALA A 341 19.99 31.10 17.30
N LYS A 342 18.69 30.80 17.50
CA LYS A 342 17.88 31.27 18.63
C LYS A 342 17.80 30.31 19.81
N GLY A 343 18.22 29.05 19.65
CA GLY A 343 18.21 28.09 20.75
C GLY A 343 18.06 26.63 20.31
N THR A 344 17.84 25.77 21.30
CA THR A 344 17.55 24.34 21.11
C THR A 344 16.06 24.10 21.27
N TYR A 345 15.50 23.29 20.37
CA TYR A 345 14.09 22.93 20.33
C TYR A 345 13.96 21.41 20.36
N TYR A 346 12.94 20.91 21.02
CA TYR A 346 12.60 19.49 21.01
C TYR A 346 11.27 19.25 20.32
N GLN A 347 11.24 18.24 19.44
CA GLN A 347 9.99 17.68 18.98
C GLN A 347 9.46 16.73 20.04
N PHE A 348 8.16 16.79 20.34
CA PHE A 348 7.57 15.95 21.37
C PHE A 348 6.22 15.36 20.97
N SER A 349 5.83 14.33 21.73
CA SER A 349 4.55 13.65 21.61
C SER A 349 3.88 13.47 22.98
N ILE A 350 2.55 13.37 22.92
CA ILE A 350 1.67 13.02 24.04
C ILE A 350 0.78 11.89 23.53
N ASN A 351 0.61 10.82 24.32
CA ASN A 351 -0.16 9.63 23.92
C ASN A 351 0.23 9.10 22.53
N ASN A 352 1.53 9.06 22.24
CA ASN A 352 2.11 8.67 20.95
C ASN A 352 1.70 9.51 19.73
N LYS A 353 1.00 10.64 19.91
CA LYS A 353 0.73 11.62 18.86
C LYS A 353 1.77 12.73 18.90
N THR A 354 2.47 12.95 17.79
CA THR A 354 3.40 14.09 17.65
C THR A 354 2.62 15.40 17.71
N ILE A 355 3.02 16.29 18.63
CA ILE A 355 2.35 17.57 18.85
C ILE A 355 3.08 18.70 18.13
N GLY A 356 4.41 18.77 18.22
CA GLY A 356 5.19 19.81 17.56
C GLY A 356 6.55 20.02 18.21
N TRP A 357 7.15 21.16 17.90
CA TRP A 357 8.43 21.64 18.42
C TRP A 357 8.22 22.70 19.49
N ILE A 358 8.92 22.56 20.61
CA ILE A 358 8.91 23.49 21.73
C ILE A 358 10.36 23.86 22.11
N ASP A 359 10.56 25.08 22.59
CA ASP A 359 11.85 25.56 23.06
C ASP A 359 12.31 24.78 24.31
N LYS A 360 13.59 24.40 24.37
CA LYS A 360 14.19 23.70 25.52
C LYS A 360 13.95 24.45 26.83
N ARG A 361 13.92 25.77 26.82
CA ARG A 361 13.72 26.61 28.01
C ARG A 361 12.34 26.43 28.65
N ALA A 362 11.35 25.92 27.91
CA ALA A 362 10.04 25.61 28.45
C ALA A 362 9.99 24.26 29.21
N LEU A 363 11.07 23.47 29.16
CA LEU A 363 11.10 22.09 29.60
C LEU A 363 12.05 21.86 30.77
N THR A 364 11.64 20.99 31.69
CA THR A 364 12.54 20.27 32.60
C THR A 364 12.78 18.88 32.01
N ILE A 365 14.00 18.61 31.54
CA ILE A 365 14.37 17.32 30.94
C ILE A 365 14.82 16.36 32.04
N TYR A 366 14.24 15.17 32.07
CA TYR A 366 14.62 14.15 33.06
C TYR A 366 15.72 13.23 32.52
N PRO A 367 16.66 12.80 33.40
CA PRO A 367 17.74 11.89 33.00
C PRO A 367 17.26 10.45 32.78
N TYR A 368 16.09 10.10 33.31
CA TYR A 368 15.51 8.75 33.25
C TYR A 368 14.15 8.75 32.55
N ASP A 369 13.82 7.58 32.01
CA ASP A 369 12.52 7.28 31.40
C ASP A 369 11.44 6.99 32.46
N SER A 370 10.19 6.92 32.00
CA SER A 370 9.06 6.40 32.78
C SER A 370 8.30 5.35 32.00
N ILE A 371 7.58 4.50 32.73
CA ILE A 371 6.72 3.48 32.15
C ILE A 371 5.54 4.19 31.47
N VAL A 372 5.45 4.06 30.15
CA VAL A 372 4.33 4.53 29.33
C VAL A 372 3.17 3.54 29.43
N SER A 373 3.47 2.25 29.36
CA SER A 373 2.50 1.17 29.54
C SER A 373 3.15 -0.09 30.08
N SER A 374 2.38 -0.92 30.79
CA SER A 374 2.83 -2.22 31.30
C SER A 374 1.72 -3.25 31.21
N LYS A 375 2.05 -4.48 30.83
CA LYS A 375 1.12 -5.60 30.84
C LYS A 375 1.83 -6.93 31.12
N ASN A 376 1.13 -7.82 31.81
CA ASN A 376 1.53 -9.23 31.91
C ASN A 376 1.23 -9.92 30.57
N VAL A 377 2.13 -10.81 30.16
CA VAL A 377 2.00 -11.58 28.92
C VAL A 377 2.44 -13.02 29.19
N ASN A 378 2.03 -13.96 28.34
CA ASN A 378 2.54 -15.32 28.35
C ASN A 378 3.01 -15.64 26.94
N LEU A 379 4.26 -15.26 26.65
CA LEU A 379 4.85 -15.42 25.32
C LEU A 379 6.13 -16.23 25.43
N ASN A 380 6.48 -16.89 24.33
CA ASN A 380 7.78 -17.53 24.18
C ASN A 380 8.48 -16.94 22.96
N GLY A 381 9.80 -16.95 22.96
CA GLY A 381 10.60 -16.51 21.84
C GLY A 381 12.02 -17.01 21.92
N GLN A 382 12.87 -16.52 21.03
CA GLN A 382 14.28 -16.82 20.99
C GLN A 382 15.09 -15.54 20.86
N ILE A 383 16.20 -15.46 21.58
CA ILE A 383 17.13 -14.32 21.46
C ILE A 383 17.92 -14.46 20.16
N THR A 384 17.62 -13.64 19.18
CA THR A 384 18.19 -13.75 17.82
C THR A 384 19.01 -12.53 17.42
N ASN A 385 18.63 -11.33 17.87
CA ASN A 385 19.30 -10.09 17.53
C ASN A 385 20.08 -9.53 18.74
N VAL A 386 21.30 -10.04 18.92
CA VAL A 386 22.10 -9.80 20.12
C VAL A 386 22.97 -8.55 20.07
N VAL A 387 23.26 -8.03 18.87
CA VAL A 387 24.25 -6.95 18.69
C VAL A 387 23.70 -5.64 19.24
N GLY A 388 24.44 -5.01 20.16
CA GLY A 388 24.06 -3.74 20.78
C GLY A 388 22.93 -3.83 21.82
N ASN A 389 22.45 -5.03 22.14
CA ASN A 389 21.38 -5.24 23.12
C ASN A 389 21.92 -5.75 24.45
N GLY A 390 21.52 -5.06 25.53
CA GLY A 390 21.79 -5.46 26.91
C GLY A 390 20.55 -6.05 27.58
N ILE A 391 20.78 -6.90 28.57
CA ILE A 391 19.81 -7.35 29.55
C ILE A 391 20.01 -6.49 30.80
N TRP A 392 18.91 -5.99 31.36
CA TRP A 392 18.90 -4.97 32.39
C TRP A 392 18.06 -5.40 33.60
N SER A 393 18.35 -4.83 34.77
CA SER A 393 17.59 -5.11 36.01
C SER A 393 16.15 -4.56 35.99
N LYS A 394 15.94 -3.47 35.24
CA LYS A 394 14.65 -2.86 34.87
C LYS A 394 14.66 -2.59 33.36
N ALA A 395 13.56 -2.15 32.74
CA ALA A 395 13.65 -1.65 31.37
C ALA A 395 14.75 -0.58 31.25
N TYR A 396 15.44 -0.60 30.11
CA TYR A 396 16.56 0.29 29.85
C TYR A 396 16.20 1.75 30.15
N LYS A 397 17.10 2.45 30.86
CA LYS A 397 17.00 3.86 31.22
C LYS A 397 15.90 4.26 32.22
N LEU A 398 15.20 3.32 32.84
CA LEU A 398 14.42 3.63 34.04
C LEU A 398 15.37 3.99 35.21
N GLU A 399 14.86 4.73 36.20
CA GLU A 399 15.65 5.12 37.37
C GLU A 399 16.15 3.88 38.15
N GLY A 400 17.44 3.89 38.49
CA GLY A 400 18.12 2.77 39.17
C GLY A 400 18.37 1.54 38.30
N THR A 401 18.26 1.63 36.98
CA THR A 401 18.57 0.51 36.07
C THR A 401 20.06 0.19 36.06
N THR A 402 20.40 -1.09 36.18
CA THR A 402 21.78 -1.62 36.12
C THR A 402 21.90 -2.70 35.05
N SER A 403 23.09 -2.83 34.45
CA SER A 403 23.35 -3.87 33.45
C SER A 403 23.49 -5.23 34.11
N VAL A 404 22.80 -6.24 33.58
CA VAL A 404 22.86 -7.63 34.06
C VAL A 404 23.82 -8.45 33.20
N ALA A 405 23.68 -8.39 31.88
CA ALA A 405 24.51 -9.10 30.92
C ALA A 405 24.31 -8.56 29.49
N PRO A 406 25.26 -8.74 28.56
CA PRO A 406 24.99 -8.56 27.13
C PRO A 406 24.06 -9.67 26.62
N ALA A 407 23.18 -9.36 25.65
CA ALA A 407 22.28 -10.34 25.04
C ALA A 407 23.02 -11.47 24.33
N SER A 408 24.25 -11.22 23.85
CA SER A 408 25.12 -12.21 23.20
C SER A 408 25.44 -13.42 24.07
N LYS A 409 25.42 -13.26 25.39
CA LYS A 409 25.61 -14.37 26.35
C LYS A 409 24.53 -15.46 26.22
N TYR A 410 23.34 -15.09 25.78
CA TYR A 410 22.18 -15.97 25.66
C TYR A 410 21.69 -16.09 24.21
N ALA A 411 22.59 -15.89 23.24
CA ALA A 411 22.26 -15.98 21.81
C ALA A 411 21.65 -17.35 21.47
N ASN A 412 20.59 -17.34 20.67
CA ASN A 412 19.83 -18.52 20.23
C ASN A 412 19.17 -19.33 21.37
N MET A 413 19.12 -18.81 22.59
CA MET A 413 18.39 -19.45 23.68
C MET A 413 16.91 -19.10 23.63
N ASP A 414 16.09 -20.11 23.88
CA ASP A 414 14.64 -19.96 24.02
C ASP A 414 14.34 -19.28 25.36
N VAL A 415 13.39 -18.34 25.35
CA VAL A 415 13.01 -17.52 26.50
C VAL A 415 11.51 -17.56 26.70
N ALA A 416 11.09 -17.64 27.96
CA ALA A 416 9.72 -17.36 28.37
C ALA A 416 9.62 -15.91 28.83
N ILE A 417 8.56 -15.21 28.39
CA ILE A 417 8.32 -13.80 28.62
C ILE A 417 7.04 -13.65 29.43
N SER A 418 7.15 -13.04 30.61
CA SER A 418 6.02 -12.87 31.53
C SER A 418 5.48 -11.44 31.59
N GLN A 419 6.27 -10.44 31.19
CA GLN A 419 5.87 -9.04 31.22
C GLN A 419 6.40 -8.26 30.02
N GLN A 420 5.63 -7.26 29.60
CA GLN A 420 6.00 -6.28 28.61
C GLN A 420 5.82 -4.88 29.20
N ILE A 421 6.84 -4.02 29.06
CA ILE A 421 6.74 -2.59 29.38
C ILE A 421 7.21 -1.74 28.22
N GLU A 422 6.54 -0.62 28.03
CA GLU A 422 6.90 0.43 27.08
C GLU A 422 7.44 1.64 27.84
N THR A 423 8.56 2.19 27.39
CA THR A 423 9.14 3.45 27.88
C THR A 423 9.27 4.44 26.73
N GLN A 424 9.84 5.63 26.98
CA GLN A 424 10.16 6.57 25.91
C GLN A 424 11.13 5.93 24.90
N HIS A 425 12.13 5.17 25.37
CA HIS A 425 13.16 4.52 24.54
C HIS A 425 12.70 3.29 23.76
N GLY A 426 11.77 2.48 24.27
CA GLY A 426 11.38 1.25 23.57
C GLY A 426 10.42 0.36 24.33
N ILE A 427 10.23 -0.86 23.80
CA ILE A 427 9.45 -1.92 24.45
C ILE A 427 10.44 -2.97 24.94
N TYR A 428 10.29 -3.36 26.20
CA TYR A 428 11.15 -4.33 26.86
C TYR A 428 10.32 -5.49 27.38
N TYR A 429 10.88 -6.70 27.29
CA TYR A 429 10.31 -7.93 27.77
C TYR A 429 11.08 -8.42 28.99
N TYR A 430 10.35 -8.81 30.04
CA TYR A 430 10.95 -9.52 31.16
C TYR A 430 11.09 -11.00 30.81
N ILE A 431 12.34 -11.45 30.70
CA ILE A 431 12.68 -12.78 30.19
C ILE A 431 13.14 -13.72 31.30
N SER A 432 12.81 -15.00 31.11
CA SER A 432 13.31 -16.12 31.89
C SER A 432 13.84 -17.21 30.96
N ILE A 433 14.88 -17.90 31.41
CA ILE A 433 15.51 -19.02 30.70
C ILE A 433 15.52 -20.19 31.66
N ASN A 434 14.99 -21.34 31.21
CA ASN A 434 14.88 -22.56 32.04
C ASN A 434 14.22 -22.30 33.41
N GLY A 435 13.16 -21.47 33.44
CA GLY A 435 12.43 -21.11 34.66
C GLY A 435 13.13 -20.09 35.57
N ARG A 436 14.39 -19.72 35.30
CA ARG A 436 15.11 -18.68 36.05
C ARG A 436 14.90 -17.31 35.40
N ALA A 437 14.47 -16.33 36.20
CA ALA A 437 14.38 -14.95 35.75
C ALA A 437 15.78 -14.38 35.42
N ILE A 438 15.90 -13.73 34.27
CA ILE A 438 17.18 -13.20 33.75
C ILE A 438 17.20 -11.66 33.77
N GLY A 439 16.12 -11.00 33.34
CA GLY A 439 16.03 -9.54 33.35
C GLY A 439 15.17 -8.98 32.22
N TRP A 440 15.28 -7.68 31.98
CA TRP A 440 14.58 -6.98 30.91
C TRP A 440 15.45 -6.87 29.67
N LEU A 441 14.92 -7.29 28.53
CA LEU A 441 15.58 -7.25 27.23
C LEU A 441 14.72 -6.49 26.22
N ASP A 442 15.33 -5.72 25.33
CA ASP A 442 14.60 -5.02 24.27
C ASP A 442 13.85 -6.04 23.40
N LYS A 443 12.57 -5.75 23.11
CA LYS A 443 11.71 -6.58 22.25
C LYS A 443 12.38 -6.90 20.91
N LYS A 444 13.16 -5.99 20.35
CA LYS A 444 13.86 -6.15 19.06
C LYS A 444 14.96 -7.22 19.10
N ALA A 445 15.41 -7.63 20.27
CA ALA A 445 16.39 -8.69 20.43
C ALA A 445 15.76 -10.09 20.36
N ILE A 446 14.42 -10.19 20.42
CA ILE A 446 13.69 -11.45 20.57
C ILE A 446 12.79 -11.70 19.37
N THR A 447 12.99 -12.83 18.70
CA THR A 447 12.02 -13.37 17.74
C THR A 447 10.96 -14.16 18.50
N LEU A 448 9.72 -13.69 18.51
CA LEU A 448 8.63 -14.42 19.15
C LEU A 448 8.27 -15.71 18.39
N TYR A 449 7.92 -16.74 19.14
CA TYR A 449 7.34 -17.98 18.65
C TYR A 449 5.84 -17.84 18.44
N ASP A 450 5.34 -18.57 17.46
CA ASP A 450 3.92 -18.73 17.19
C ASP A 450 3.31 -19.69 18.22
N VAL A 451 2.10 -19.36 18.68
CA VAL A 451 1.33 -20.21 19.60
C VAL A 451 0.49 -21.19 18.79
N GLU A 452 0.51 -22.46 19.17
CA GLU A 452 -0.36 -23.47 18.56
C GLU A 452 -1.82 -23.17 18.92
N GLU A 453 -2.67 -22.98 17.91
CA GLU A 453 -4.12 -22.85 18.07
C GLU A 453 -4.75 -24.18 18.49
N TYR A 454 -4.26 -25.27 17.90
CA TYR A 454 -4.54 -26.64 18.34
C TYR A 454 -3.42 -27.58 17.91
N ASN A 455 -3.35 -28.73 18.58
CA ASN A 455 -2.47 -29.83 18.23
C ASN A 455 -3.15 -31.16 18.58
N LYS A 456 -3.69 -31.85 17.57
CA LYS A 456 -4.52 -33.06 17.75
C LYS A 456 -3.87 -34.28 17.11
N THR A 457 -4.13 -35.44 17.68
CA THR A 457 -3.78 -36.73 17.07
C THR A 457 -4.68 -36.98 15.86
N VAL A 458 -4.12 -37.52 14.79
CA VAL A 458 -4.85 -38.00 13.61
C VAL A 458 -4.29 -39.36 13.18
N SER A 459 -5.03 -40.09 12.35
CA SER A 459 -4.57 -41.34 11.76
C SER A 459 -4.90 -41.31 10.27
N LEU A 460 -3.99 -40.70 9.50
CA LEU A 460 -4.15 -40.55 8.05
C LEU A 460 -2.92 -41.14 7.36
N ASP A 461 -3.12 -41.62 6.14
CA ASP A 461 -2.02 -42.02 5.26
C ASP A 461 -1.98 -41.07 4.06
N GLY A 462 -0.78 -40.86 3.53
CA GLY A 462 -0.60 -40.02 2.36
C GLY A 462 0.77 -40.18 1.73
N THR A 463 1.03 -39.38 0.71
CA THR A 463 2.32 -39.31 0.03
C THR A 463 2.79 -37.85 -0.03
N ILE A 464 4.10 -37.64 0.06
CA ILE A 464 4.67 -36.30 -0.01
C ILE A 464 4.92 -35.95 -1.48
N LYS A 465 4.32 -34.85 -1.97
CA LYS A 465 4.40 -34.42 -3.38
C LYS A 465 4.91 -32.99 -3.55
N ASN A 466 4.40 -32.06 -2.76
CA ASN A 466 4.65 -30.62 -2.97
C ASN A 466 5.71 -30.10 -2.00
N VAL A 467 6.97 -30.46 -2.23
CA VAL A 467 8.08 -30.20 -1.28
C VAL A 467 8.78 -28.86 -1.49
N LYS A 468 8.67 -28.24 -2.67
CA LYS A 468 9.47 -27.06 -3.05
C LYS A 468 9.33 -25.92 -2.03
N GLY A 469 10.45 -25.53 -1.42
CA GLY A 469 10.50 -24.42 -0.46
C GLY A 469 10.01 -24.78 0.94
N ASN A 470 9.75 -26.07 1.23
CA ASN A 470 9.38 -26.55 2.55
C ASN A 470 10.54 -27.30 3.21
N ALA A 471 10.54 -27.28 4.54
CA ALA A 471 11.49 -28.00 5.36
C ALA A 471 10.76 -28.78 6.45
N ILE A 472 11.45 -29.76 7.00
CA ILE A 472 10.97 -30.61 8.09
C ILE A 472 11.50 -30.04 9.41
N TRP A 473 10.63 -29.99 10.41
CA TRP A 473 10.93 -29.38 11.71
C TRP A 473 10.63 -30.34 12.86
N THR A 474 11.30 -30.19 14.01
CA THR A 474 11.05 -31.02 15.21
C THR A 474 9.70 -30.72 15.88
N ALA A 475 9.20 -29.50 15.70
CA ALA A 475 7.88 -29.00 16.11
C ALA A 475 7.29 -28.17 14.95
N PRO A 476 6.00 -27.82 14.94
CA PRO A 476 5.45 -26.94 13.90
C PRO A 476 6.33 -25.69 13.71
N TYR A 477 6.49 -25.25 12.46
CA TYR A 477 7.43 -24.17 12.13
C TYR A 477 7.19 -22.93 13.00
N ARG A 478 8.27 -22.38 13.57
CA ARG A 478 8.27 -21.21 14.48
C ARG A 478 7.50 -21.38 15.80
N THR A 479 7.28 -22.60 16.26
CA THR A 479 6.80 -22.86 17.64
C THR A 479 7.98 -23.12 18.61
N VAL A 480 7.70 -23.17 19.91
CA VAL A 480 8.71 -23.44 20.95
C VAL A 480 9.43 -24.77 20.69
N GLY A 481 10.76 -24.78 20.77
CA GLY A 481 11.56 -25.99 20.55
C GLY A 481 11.68 -26.44 19.08
N THR A 482 11.20 -25.63 18.13
CA THR A 482 11.34 -25.91 16.70
C THR A 482 12.81 -25.86 16.27
N LYS A 483 13.27 -26.91 15.61
CA LYS A 483 14.61 -27.05 15.03
C LYS A 483 14.48 -27.64 13.64
N LEU A 484 15.35 -27.21 12.73
CA LEU A 484 15.41 -27.76 11.38
C LEU A 484 15.88 -29.22 11.45
N VAL A 485 15.08 -30.14 10.91
CA VAL A 485 15.44 -31.55 10.76
C VAL A 485 16.14 -31.78 9.42
N GLY A 486 15.64 -31.14 8.35
CA GLY A 486 16.20 -31.26 7.01
C GLY A 486 15.23 -30.82 5.90
N PRO A 487 15.66 -30.88 4.62
CA PRO A 487 14.81 -30.54 3.49
C PRO A 487 13.66 -31.54 3.29
N ALA A 488 12.49 -31.06 2.85
CA ALA A 488 11.34 -31.93 2.59
C ALA A 488 11.55 -32.83 1.36
N GLU A 489 12.43 -32.41 0.43
CA GLU A 489 12.79 -33.12 -0.79
C GLU A 489 13.29 -34.56 -0.55
N THR A 490 13.91 -34.84 0.60
CA THR A 490 14.38 -36.17 0.99
C THR A 490 13.25 -37.22 1.11
N TYR A 491 12.00 -36.75 1.22
CA TYR A 491 10.81 -37.60 1.34
C TYR A 491 9.85 -37.45 0.16
N LEU A 492 10.24 -36.78 -0.92
CA LEU A 492 9.44 -36.66 -2.12
C LEU A 492 9.05 -38.04 -2.67
N ASN A 493 7.76 -38.22 -2.99
CA ASN A 493 7.11 -39.44 -3.44
C ASN A 493 7.15 -40.63 -2.46
N LYS A 494 7.51 -40.41 -1.18
CA LYS A 494 7.43 -41.45 -0.16
C LYS A 494 6.06 -41.47 0.49
N ASP A 495 5.55 -42.67 0.71
CA ASP A 495 4.34 -42.90 1.49
C ASP A 495 4.66 -42.73 2.98
N VAL A 496 3.73 -42.08 3.68
CA VAL A 496 3.91 -41.63 5.06
C VAL A 496 2.62 -41.77 5.84
N GLN A 497 2.77 -41.99 7.15
CA GLN A 497 1.65 -41.97 8.09
C GLN A 497 1.62 -40.62 8.79
N ILE A 498 0.53 -39.88 8.69
CA ILE A 498 0.33 -38.64 9.44
C ILE A 498 -0.33 -38.99 10.77
N ILE A 499 0.35 -38.61 11.85
CA ILE A 499 -0.02 -38.97 13.23
C ILE A 499 -0.55 -37.79 14.04
N ARG A 500 -0.23 -36.56 13.65
CA ARG A 500 -0.74 -35.34 14.30
C ARG A 500 -0.97 -34.22 13.30
N GLU A 501 -1.93 -33.36 13.62
CA GLU A 501 -2.20 -32.09 12.93
C GLU A 501 -2.13 -30.95 13.95
N ALA A 502 -1.31 -29.93 13.65
CA ALA A 502 -1.20 -28.74 14.45
C ALA A 502 -1.48 -27.51 13.60
N LYS A 503 -2.20 -26.54 14.17
CA LYS A 503 -2.51 -25.27 13.54
C LYS A 503 -1.80 -24.15 14.29
N THR A 504 -1.23 -23.25 13.51
CA THR A 504 -0.63 -21.99 13.98
C THR A 504 -1.20 -20.84 13.15
N PRO A 505 -0.97 -19.58 13.56
CA PRO A 505 -1.32 -18.41 12.76
C PRO A 505 -0.73 -18.42 11.34
N ARG A 506 0.34 -19.19 11.08
CA ARG A 506 1.00 -19.28 9.77
C ARG A 506 0.44 -20.37 8.86
N GLY A 507 -0.14 -21.42 9.43
CA GLY A 507 -0.48 -22.61 8.65
C GLY A 507 -0.79 -23.83 9.49
N THR A 508 -1.15 -24.90 8.79
CA THR A 508 -1.38 -26.21 9.36
C THR A 508 -0.21 -27.12 9.02
N TYR A 509 0.32 -27.81 10.02
CA TYR A 509 1.45 -28.72 9.89
C TYR A 509 1.03 -30.13 10.28
N TYR A 510 1.58 -31.10 9.56
CA TYR A 510 1.41 -32.52 9.84
C TYR A 510 2.69 -33.11 10.40
N GLN A 511 2.57 -33.81 11.53
CA GLN A 511 3.62 -34.68 12.01
C GLN A 511 3.49 -36.03 11.30
N PHE A 512 4.57 -36.51 10.70
CA PHE A 512 4.53 -37.72 9.90
C PHE A 512 5.60 -38.74 10.27
N LYS A 513 5.30 -40.00 9.98
CA LYS A 513 6.21 -41.14 10.06
C LYS A 513 6.57 -41.63 8.66
N SER A 514 7.81 -42.09 8.50
CA SER A 514 8.26 -42.81 7.31
C SER A 514 9.06 -44.04 7.76
N GLY A 515 8.75 -45.22 7.23
CA GLY A 515 9.33 -46.48 7.69
C GLY A 515 9.12 -46.74 9.19
N GLY A 516 7.96 -46.35 9.74
CA GLY A 516 7.60 -46.51 11.15
C GLY A 516 8.22 -45.50 12.12
N LYS A 517 9.21 -44.69 11.69
CA LYS A 517 9.89 -43.69 12.54
C LYS A 517 9.25 -42.32 12.37
N VAL A 518 9.05 -41.59 13.47
CA VAL A 518 8.61 -40.18 13.44
C VAL A 518 9.74 -39.34 12.84
N ILE A 519 9.44 -38.62 11.75
CA ILE A 519 10.43 -37.82 11.04
C ILE A 519 10.39 -36.36 11.50
N GLY A 520 9.20 -35.78 11.61
CA GLY A 520 9.02 -34.40 12.03
C GLY A 520 7.71 -33.82 11.54
N TRP A 521 7.63 -32.49 11.59
CA TRP A 521 6.51 -31.67 11.15
C TRP A 521 6.82 -31.03 9.80
N LEU A 522 5.86 -31.09 8.89
CA LEU A 522 5.93 -30.50 7.55
C LEU A 522 4.61 -29.80 7.23
N ASP A 523 4.63 -28.77 6.39
CA ASP A 523 3.42 -28.07 5.98
C ASP A 523 2.41 -29.04 5.35
N LYS A 524 1.14 -28.97 5.78
CA LYS A 524 0.04 -29.83 5.31
C LYS A 524 -0.09 -29.85 3.78
N LYS A 525 0.25 -28.75 3.10
CA LYS A 525 0.18 -28.64 1.62
C LYS A 525 1.19 -29.54 0.90
N ALA A 526 2.23 -30.01 1.59
CA ALA A 526 3.20 -30.94 1.02
C ALA A 526 2.63 -32.35 0.79
N PHE A 527 1.51 -32.67 1.43
CA PHE A 527 0.92 -34.01 1.45
C PHE A 527 -0.25 -34.12 0.48
N GLU A 528 -0.31 -35.26 -0.21
CA GLU A 528 -1.50 -35.74 -0.89
C GLU A 528 -2.05 -36.94 -0.10
N LEU A 529 -3.24 -36.80 0.48
CA LEU A 529 -3.82 -37.81 1.36
C LEU A 529 -4.45 -38.97 0.56
N TYR A 530 -4.35 -40.17 1.13
CA TYR A 530 -5.06 -41.35 0.65
C TYR A 530 -6.47 -41.43 1.22
N ASP A 531 -7.39 -42.01 0.45
CA ASP A 531 -8.72 -42.33 0.90
C ASP A 531 -8.69 -43.61 1.73
N SER A 532 -9.27 -43.56 2.93
CA SER A 532 -9.41 -44.73 3.79
C SER A 532 -10.33 -45.77 3.16
N VAL A 533 -9.91 -47.03 3.18
CA VAL A 533 -10.77 -48.17 2.84
C VAL A 533 -11.63 -48.46 4.08
N THR A 534 -12.87 -47.99 4.05
CA THR A 534 -13.80 -48.11 5.20
C THR A 534 -14.34 -49.52 5.34
N TYR A 535 -14.26 -50.31 4.28
CA TYR A 535 -14.86 -51.63 4.19
C TYR A 535 -14.14 -52.45 3.12
N ASN A 536 -13.89 -53.73 3.40
CA ASN A 536 -13.24 -54.66 2.48
C ASN A 536 -13.65 -56.12 2.80
N LYS A 537 -14.55 -56.70 2.01
CA LYS A 537 -15.05 -58.07 2.19
C LYS A 537 -14.63 -59.00 1.05
N ALA A 538 -14.53 -60.30 1.33
CA ALA A 538 -14.44 -61.31 0.28
C ALA A 538 -15.80 -61.45 -0.43
N VAL A 539 -15.76 -61.64 -1.75
CA VAL A 539 -16.94 -61.96 -2.58
C VAL A 539 -16.61 -63.12 -3.51
N ASN A 540 -17.64 -63.78 -4.03
CA ASN A 540 -17.49 -64.87 -4.98
C ASN A 540 -18.59 -64.74 -6.02
N MET A 541 -18.38 -63.88 -7.01
CA MET A 541 -19.35 -63.60 -8.05
C MET A 541 -18.65 -63.42 -9.40
N GLU A 542 -19.38 -63.65 -10.48
CA GLU A 542 -18.88 -63.42 -11.83
C GLU A 542 -19.49 -62.15 -12.41
N ALA A 543 -18.72 -61.45 -13.22
CA ALA A 543 -19.17 -60.28 -13.94
C ALA A 543 -18.43 -60.15 -15.27
N VAL A 544 -18.98 -59.36 -16.18
CA VAL A 544 -18.32 -59.00 -17.43
C VAL A 544 -17.86 -57.57 -17.36
N ILE A 545 -16.62 -57.30 -17.74
CA ILE A 545 -16.12 -55.92 -17.84
C ILE A 545 -16.62 -55.32 -19.16
N GLU A 546 -17.55 -54.36 -19.11
CA GLU A 546 -18.18 -53.77 -20.31
C GLU A 546 -17.93 -52.25 -20.39
N ASN A 547 -18.11 -51.53 -19.27
CA ASN A 547 -18.01 -50.07 -19.21
C ASN A 547 -16.58 -49.60 -18.90
N VAL A 548 -15.70 -49.67 -19.89
CA VAL A 548 -14.26 -49.45 -19.68
C VAL A 548 -13.79 -47.99 -19.80
N GLU A 549 -14.62 -47.11 -20.36
CA GLU A 549 -14.22 -45.72 -20.61
C GLU A 549 -13.98 -44.96 -19.29
N GLY A 550 -12.87 -44.23 -19.22
CA GLY A 550 -12.46 -43.49 -18.02
C GLY A 550 -12.01 -44.34 -16.83
N ASN A 551 -11.94 -45.67 -16.98
CA ASN A 551 -11.60 -46.59 -15.89
C ASN A 551 -10.24 -47.25 -16.08
N ALA A 552 -9.57 -47.50 -14.96
CA ALA A 552 -8.26 -48.15 -14.91
C ALA A 552 -8.22 -49.20 -13.81
N ILE A 553 -7.28 -50.12 -13.93
CA ILE A 553 -7.05 -51.22 -13.01
C ILE A 553 -5.84 -50.88 -12.15
N TRP A 554 -5.99 -51.07 -10.84
CA TRP A 554 -5.05 -50.63 -9.83
C TRP A 554 -4.64 -51.76 -8.89
N THR A 555 -3.49 -51.66 -8.24
CA THR A 555 -3.03 -52.64 -7.22
C THR A 555 -3.84 -52.63 -5.93
N ALA A 556 -4.55 -51.53 -5.67
CA ALA A 556 -5.43 -51.32 -4.52
C ALA A 556 -6.62 -50.45 -4.99
N PRO A 557 -7.70 -50.29 -4.21
CA PRO A 557 -8.76 -49.34 -4.54
C PRO A 557 -8.20 -47.96 -4.91
N TYR A 558 -8.78 -47.31 -5.92
CA TYR A 558 -8.25 -46.04 -6.44
C TYR A 558 -8.09 -45.00 -5.32
N LYS A 559 -6.95 -44.31 -5.30
CA LYS A 559 -6.53 -43.32 -4.28
C LYS A 559 -6.38 -43.86 -2.84
N SER A 560 -6.34 -45.18 -2.62
CA SER A 560 -5.99 -45.75 -1.32
C SER A 560 -4.49 -46.05 -1.15
N VAL A 561 -4.08 -46.46 0.05
CA VAL A 561 -2.67 -46.76 0.38
C VAL A 561 -2.11 -47.86 -0.53
N GLY A 562 -0.90 -47.65 -1.07
CA GLY A 562 -0.21 -48.63 -1.92
C GLY A 562 -0.75 -48.73 -3.36
N VAL A 563 -1.65 -47.83 -3.76
CA VAL A 563 -2.23 -47.82 -5.10
C VAL A 563 -1.19 -47.49 -6.18
N LYS A 564 -1.11 -48.34 -7.20
CA LYS A 564 -0.31 -48.15 -8.41
C LYS A 564 -1.16 -48.52 -9.61
N LEU A 565 -1.00 -47.78 -10.71
CA LEU A 565 -1.65 -48.09 -11.97
C LEU A 565 -1.07 -49.41 -12.51
N ILE A 566 -1.94 -50.36 -12.85
CA ILE A 566 -1.56 -51.60 -13.52
C ILE A 566 -1.74 -51.45 -15.03
N THR A 567 -2.97 -51.16 -15.47
CA THR A 567 -3.32 -50.97 -16.88
C THR A 567 -4.69 -50.29 -17.02
N SER A 568 -5.10 -49.94 -18.25
CA SER A 568 -6.46 -49.49 -18.56
C SER A 568 -7.48 -50.64 -18.44
N ALA A 569 -8.71 -50.34 -18.02
CA ALA A 569 -9.80 -51.33 -17.98
C ALA A 569 -10.10 -51.92 -19.38
N GLY A 570 -9.80 -51.18 -20.45
CA GLY A 570 -10.00 -51.62 -21.83
C GLY A 570 -9.29 -52.92 -22.19
N THR A 571 -8.17 -53.25 -21.53
CA THR A 571 -7.43 -54.50 -21.73
C THR A 571 -8.29 -55.74 -21.46
N TYR A 572 -9.31 -55.62 -20.59
CA TYR A 572 -10.19 -56.72 -20.20
C TYR A 572 -11.64 -56.51 -20.67
N LYS A 573 -11.89 -55.63 -21.65
CA LYS A 573 -13.23 -55.41 -22.20
C LYS A 573 -13.83 -56.71 -22.74
N ASN A 574 -15.11 -56.93 -22.42
CA ASN A 574 -15.92 -58.11 -22.76
C ASN A 574 -15.36 -59.43 -22.21
N LYS A 575 -14.47 -59.39 -21.22
CA LYS A 575 -14.00 -60.58 -20.51
C LYS A 575 -14.90 -60.88 -19.31
N THR A 576 -15.29 -62.14 -19.17
CA THR A 576 -15.88 -62.66 -17.93
C THR A 576 -14.77 -62.83 -16.90
N VAL A 577 -14.98 -62.27 -15.72
CA VAL A 577 -14.03 -62.28 -14.62
C VAL A 577 -14.69 -62.69 -13.33
N LYS A 578 -13.90 -63.26 -12.42
CA LYS A 578 -14.34 -63.63 -11.09
C LYS A 578 -13.95 -62.55 -10.10
N LEU A 579 -14.94 -61.93 -9.46
CA LEU A 579 -14.73 -60.96 -8.39
C LEU A 579 -14.44 -61.70 -7.10
N THR A 580 -13.40 -61.26 -6.41
CA THR A 580 -12.81 -61.93 -5.24
C THR A 580 -12.93 -61.10 -3.97
N ARG A 581 -12.91 -59.77 -4.08
CA ARG A 581 -13.13 -58.84 -2.96
C ARG A 581 -13.89 -57.60 -3.40
N GLU A 582 -14.63 -57.01 -2.46
CA GLU A 582 -15.33 -55.73 -2.61
C GLU A 582 -14.80 -54.77 -1.54
N ALA A 583 -14.38 -53.58 -1.94
CA ALA A 583 -13.91 -52.54 -1.04
C ALA A 583 -14.61 -51.21 -1.30
N GLN A 584 -14.82 -50.44 -0.24
CA GLN A 584 -15.42 -49.12 -0.31
C GLN A 584 -14.45 -48.07 0.22
N THR A 585 -14.35 -46.97 -0.53
CA THR A 585 -13.68 -45.75 -0.10
C THR A 585 -14.66 -44.59 -0.15
N SER A 586 -14.23 -43.39 0.24
CA SER A 586 -14.98 -42.14 0.05
C SER A 586 -15.39 -41.89 -1.42
N ARG A 587 -14.70 -42.50 -2.40
CA ARG A 587 -14.92 -42.28 -3.83
C ARG A 587 -15.87 -43.26 -4.49
N GLY A 588 -16.10 -44.42 -3.89
CA GLY A 588 -16.95 -45.44 -4.46
C GLY A 588 -16.60 -46.86 -4.04
N THR A 589 -17.19 -47.82 -4.74
CA THR A 589 -16.98 -49.25 -4.54
C THR A 589 -16.08 -49.80 -5.64
N TYR A 590 -15.06 -50.57 -5.25
CA TYR A 590 -14.12 -51.21 -6.14
C TYR A 590 -14.17 -52.72 -5.91
N TYR A 591 -14.02 -53.50 -6.98
CA TYR A 591 -13.87 -54.95 -6.89
C TYR A 591 -12.47 -55.37 -7.28
N GLU A 592 -11.90 -56.26 -6.47
CA GLU A 592 -10.74 -57.06 -6.87
C GLU A 592 -11.21 -58.20 -7.74
N PHE A 593 -10.65 -58.34 -8.93
CA PHE A 593 -11.04 -59.39 -9.86
C PHE A 593 -9.86 -60.26 -10.28
N SER A 594 -10.19 -61.49 -10.64
CA SER A 594 -9.28 -62.47 -11.20
C SER A 594 -9.74 -62.87 -12.61
N TYR A 595 -8.77 -63.15 -13.48
CA TYR A 595 -8.99 -63.66 -14.82
C TYR A 595 -8.06 -64.86 -15.03
N ASN A 596 -8.60 -65.98 -15.51
CA ASN A 596 -7.89 -67.26 -15.62
C ASN A 596 -7.18 -67.70 -14.32
N GLY A 597 -7.85 -67.52 -13.17
CA GLY A 597 -7.33 -67.93 -11.86
C GLY A 597 -6.27 -67.01 -11.25
N LYS A 598 -5.83 -65.96 -11.95
CA LYS A 598 -4.86 -64.97 -11.45
C LYS A 598 -5.55 -63.68 -11.05
N VAL A 599 -5.27 -63.17 -9.85
CA VAL A 599 -5.71 -61.83 -9.41
C VAL A 599 -5.04 -60.78 -10.28
N ILE A 600 -5.84 -59.89 -10.87
CA ILE A 600 -5.37 -58.84 -11.77
C ILE A 600 -5.25 -57.51 -11.03
N GLY A 601 -6.27 -57.14 -10.25
CA GLY A 601 -6.27 -55.90 -9.49
C GLY A 601 -7.68 -55.41 -9.17
N TRP A 602 -7.75 -54.16 -8.74
CA TRP A 602 -8.96 -53.46 -8.34
C TRP A 602 -9.48 -52.55 -9.45
N LEU A 603 -10.78 -52.62 -9.72
CA LEU A 603 -11.48 -51.83 -10.73
C LEU A 603 -12.80 -51.30 -10.15
N ASP A 604 -13.23 -50.12 -10.60
CA ASP A 604 -14.48 -49.50 -10.15
C ASP A 604 -15.68 -50.40 -10.47
N LYS A 605 -16.63 -50.53 -9.53
CA LYS A 605 -17.86 -51.31 -9.68
C LYS A 605 -18.62 -50.99 -10.97
N LYS A 606 -18.61 -49.73 -11.41
CA LYS A 606 -19.34 -49.28 -12.60
C LYS A 606 -18.84 -49.91 -13.91
N ALA A 607 -17.60 -50.41 -13.92
CA ALA A 607 -17.02 -51.07 -15.08
C ALA A 607 -17.63 -52.47 -15.35
N PHE A 608 -18.27 -53.05 -14.34
CA PHE A 608 -18.80 -54.41 -14.38
C PHE A 608 -20.29 -54.44 -14.72
N LYS A 609 -20.66 -55.41 -15.56
CA LYS A 609 -22.04 -55.85 -15.79
C LYS A 609 -22.27 -57.18 -15.10
N PHE A 610 -23.33 -57.23 -14.31
CA PHE A 610 -23.72 -58.40 -13.54
C PHE A 610 -24.81 -59.18 -14.29
N TYR A 611 -24.69 -60.51 -14.28
CA TYR A 611 -25.68 -61.46 -14.80
C TYR A 611 -26.21 -62.30 -13.64
N SER A 612 -27.45 -62.78 -13.76
CA SER A 612 -28.04 -63.68 -12.76
C SER A 612 -27.47 -65.09 -12.90
N THR A 613 -27.51 -65.84 -11.80
CA THR A 613 -27.18 -67.26 -11.79
C THR A 613 -28.39 -68.12 -12.16
N LEU A 614 -28.13 -69.28 -12.77
CA LEU A 614 -29.15 -70.30 -13.04
C LEU A 614 -29.26 -71.18 -11.78
N GLU A 615 -30.39 -71.11 -11.08
CA GLU A 615 -30.64 -71.92 -9.88
C GLU A 615 -30.92 -73.38 -10.24
N TYR A 616 -31.78 -73.62 -11.23
CA TYR A 616 -32.04 -74.93 -11.79
C TYR A 616 -32.55 -74.83 -13.23
N ASP A 617 -32.40 -75.91 -13.99
CA ASP A 617 -33.04 -76.13 -15.29
C ASP A 617 -33.35 -77.63 -15.44
N GLN A 618 -34.63 -77.97 -15.55
CA GLN A 618 -35.12 -79.34 -15.55
C GLN A 618 -36.16 -79.59 -16.65
N ALA A 619 -36.28 -80.85 -17.06
CA ALA A 619 -37.34 -81.27 -17.98
C ALA A 619 -38.71 -81.03 -17.34
N TYR A 620 -39.61 -80.40 -18.10
CA TYR A 620 -40.97 -80.11 -17.66
C TYR A 620 -41.89 -80.12 -18.87
N VAL A 621 -42.44 -81.28 -19.19
CA VAL A 621 -43.24 -81.47 -20.41
C VAL A 621 -44.71 -81.23 -20.12
N ARG A 622 -45.27 -80.16 -20.67
CA ARG A 622 -46.68 -79.79 -20.54
C ARG A 622 -47.18 -79.16 -21.83
N ASP A 623 -48.44 -79.43 -22.16
CA ASP A 623 -49.15 -78.63 -23.15
C ASP A 623 -49.66 -77.35 -22.50
N ALA A 624 -49.64 -76.24 -23.24
CA ALA A 624 -50.07 -74.94 -22.74
C ALA A 624 -50.62 -74.06 -23.87
N MET A 625 -51.37 -73.04 -23.50
CA MET A 625 -51.72 -71.92 -24.38
C MET A 625 -50.94 -70.68 -23.97
N ILE A 626 -50.42 -69.94 -24.93
CA ILE A 626 -49.75 -68.66 -24.65
C ILE A 626 -50.83 -67.58 -24.65
N THR A 627 -51.19 -67.07 -23.48
CA THR A 627 -52.35 -66.18 -23.31
C THR A 627 -51.98 -64.79 -22.82
N ASN A 628 -51.02 -64.67 -21.90
CA ASN A 628 -50.64 -63.40 -21.29
C ASN A 628 -49.29 -62.88 -21.84
N VAL A 629 -49.34 -62.27 -23.03
CA VAL A 629 -48.12 -61.90 -23.79
C VAL A 629 -47.62 -60.47 -23.57
N SER A 630 -48.45 -59.59 -22.99
CA SER A 630 -48.14 -58.16 -22.91
C SER A 630 -46.91 -57.90 -22.03
N GLY A 631 -45.95 -57.13 -22.54
CA GLY A 631 -44.71 -56.80 -21.82
C GLY A 631 -43.69 -57.94 -21.71
N HIS A 632 -43.93 -59.10 -22.32
CA HIS A 632 -43.02 -60.23 -22.28
C HIS A 632 -42.19 -60.38 -23.58
N THR A 633 -40.93 -60.79 -23.41
CA THR A 633 -39.98 -61.06 -24.50
C THR A 633 -39.59 -62.53 -24.49
N VAL A 634 -39.44 -63.12 -25.68
CA VAL A 634 -38.87 -64.45 -25.85
C VAL A 634 -37.36 -64.34 -25.93
N TRP A 635 -36.66 -65.13 -25.14
CA TRP A 635 -35.22 -65.10 -24.98
C TRP A 635 -34.56 -66.40 -25.44
N SER A 636 -33.29 -66.32 -25.85
CA SER A 636 -32.51 -67.51 -26.24
C SER A 636 -32.09 -68.38 -25.04
N LEU A 637 -32.06 -67.77 -23.84
CA LEU A 637 -31.76 -68.38 -22.55
C LEU A 637 -32.74 -67.82 -21.50
N PRO A 638 -32.89 -68.45 -20.32
CA PRO A 638 -33.60 -67.83 -19.20
C PRO A 638 -33.10 -66.40 -18.92
N TYR A 639 -34.01 -65.52 -18.50
CA TYR A 639 -33.73 -64.07 -18.42
C TYR A 639 -32.54 -63.74 -17.50
N GLN A 640 -31.70 -62.81 -17.97
CA GLN A 640 -30.47 -62.32 -17.32
C GLN A 640 -29.33 -63.32 -17.15
N LEU A 641 -29.35 -64.48 -17.82
CA LEU A 641 -28.15 -65.31 -17.92
C LEU A 641 -27.12 -64.72 -18.92
N TYR A 642 -25.85 -65.06 -18.71
CA TYR A 642 -24.78 -64.67 -19.63
C TYR A 642 -25.02 -65.21 -21.05
N GLY A 643 -24.78 -64.38 -22.07
CA GLY A 643 -24.96 -64.75 -23.48
C GLY A 643 -26.41 -64.72 -23.98
N ILE A 644 -27.37 -64.28 -23.16
CA ILE A 644 -28.77 -64.14 -23.56
C ILE A 644 -28.95 -63.19 -24.75
N LYS A 645 -29.80 -63.58 -25.70
CA LYS A 645 -30.23 -62.77 -26.84
C LYS A 645 -31.74 -62.70 -26.88
N SER A 646 -32.28 -61.55 -27.29
CA SER A 646 -33.71 -61.41 -27.59
C SER A 646 -34.02 -62.17 -28.87
N VAL A 647 -34.98 -63.09 -28.81
CA VAL A 647 -35.49 -63.83 -29.98
C VAL A 647 -36.63 -63.06 -30.62
N GLY A 648 -37.47 -62.37 -29.83
CA GLY A 648 -38.57 -61.56 -30.33
C GLY A 648 -39.65 -61.28 -29.28
N SER A 649 -40.72 -60.57 -29.65
CA SER A 649 -41.85 -60.30 -28.77
C SER A 649 -42.69 -61.56 -28.52
N ALA A 650 -43.16 -61.76 -27.29
CA ALA A 650 -44.09 -62.85 -26.96
C ALA A 650 -45.43 -62.74 -27.72
N SER A 651 -45.82 -61.52 -28.11
CA SER A 651 -47.07 -61.27 -28.86
C SER A 651 -47.16 -62.04 -30.18
N ASN A 652 -46.02 -62.39 -30.79
CA ASN A 652 -45.97 -63.18 -32.03
C ASN A 652 -46.52 -64.62 -31.86
N TYR A 653 -46.70 -65.05 -30.61
CA TYR A 653 -47.13 -66.39 -30.24
C TYR A 653 -48.44 -66.38 -29.43
N ALA A 654 -49.12 -65.23 -29.31
CA ALA A 654 -50.39 -65.11 -28.61
C ALA A 654 -51.45 -66.08 -29.16
N ASN A 655 -52.20 -66.70 -28.27
CA ASN A 655 -53.26 -67.67 -28.54
C ASN A 655 -52.80 -68.89 -29.35
N LYS A 656 -51.50 -69.17 -29.42
CA LYS A 656 -50.98 -70.41 -30.01
C LYS A 656 -50.83 -71.47 -28.92
N GLN A 657 -51.14 -72.71 -29.30
CA GLN A 657 -50.84 -73.87 -28.48
C GLN A 657 -49.34 -74.15 -28.53
N ALA A 658 -48.75 -74.33 -27.35
CA ALA A 658 -47.34 -74.56 -27.16
C ALA A 658 -47.11 -75.84 -26.36
N LYS A 659 -45.97 -76.47 -26.63
CA LYS A 659 -45.47 -77.56 -25.79
C LYS A 659 -44.27 -77.05 -25.01
N ILE A 660 -44.43 -76.94 -23.70
CA ILE A 660 -43.36 -76.65 -22.75
C ILE A 660 -42.50 -77.91 -22.66
N THR A 661 -41.18 -77.72 -22.64
CA THR A 661 -40.18 -78.80 -22.65
C THR A 661 -39.28 -78.74 -21.42
N ARG A 662 -38.98 -77.54 -20.93
CA ARG A 662 -38.11 -77.32 -19.76
C ARG A 662 -38.62 -76.17 -18.90
N ARG A 663 -38.22 -76.18 -17.63
CA ARG A 663 -38.48 -75.14 -16.64
C ARG A 663 -37.17 -74.76 -15.97
N ALA A 664 -36.83 -73.48 -16.02
CA ALA A 664 -35.62 -72.94 -15.42
C ALA A 664 -35.94 -71.80 -14.47
N LYS A 665 -35.14 -71.65 -13.40
CA LYS A 665 -35.24 -70.54 -12.45
C LYS A 665 -33.94 -69.76 -12.42
N THR A 666 -34.06 -68.44 -12.51
CA THR A 666 -32.99 -67.48 -12.22
C THR A 666 -33.42 -66.61 -11.04
N GLU A 667 -32.50 -65.78 -10.55
CA GLU A 667 -32.82 -64.77 -9.53
C GLU A 667 -33.95 -63.81 -9.94
N LYS A 668 -34.29 -63.72 -11.23
CA LYS A 668 -35.36 -62.85 -11.75
C LYS A 668 -36.71 -63.53 -11.90
N GLY A 669 -36.78 -64.86 -11.84
CA GLY A 669 -38.03 -65.59 -11.94
C GLY A 669 -37.89 -66.94 -12.64
N ILE A 670 -39.02 -67.51 -13.00
CA ILE A 670 -39.12 -68.81 -13.66
C ILE A 670 -39.50 -68.63 -15.12
N TYR A 671 -38.83 -69.38 -15.98
CA TYR A 671 -38.98 -69.33 -17.43
C TYR A 671 -39.20 -70.73 -17.97
N TYR A 672 -40.10 -70.85 -18.95
CA TYR A 672 -40.39 -72.07 -19.68
C TYR A 672 -39.74 -72.06 -21.06
N GLN A 673 -39.05 -73.14 -21.40
CA GLN A 673 -38.66 -73.40 -22.79
C GLN A 673 -39.84 -74.02 -23.51
N PHE A 674 -40.24 -73.44 -24.64
CA PHE A 674 -41.42 -73.88 -25.36
C PHE A 674 -41.17 -74.09 -26.85
N SER A 675 -41.99 -74.96 -27.43
CA SER A 675 -42.02 -75.24 -28.86
C SER A 675 -43.41 -75.01 -29.43
N ILE A 676 -43.46 -74.60 -30.70
CA ILE A 676 -44.69 -74.45 -31.49
C ILE A 676 -44.55 -75.37 -32.70
N ASN A 677 -45.53 -76.23 -32.96
CA ASN A 677 -45.49 -77.22 -34.06
C ASN A 677 -44.19 -78.06 -34.08
N GLY A 678 -43.69 -78.43 -32.89
CA GLY A 678 -42.47 -79.22 -32.73
C GLY A 678 -41.14 -78.47 -32.87
N LYS A 679 -41.15 -77.18 -33.24
CA LYS A 679 -39.93 -76.37 -33.32
C LYS A 679 -39.70 -75.57 -32.04
N ASN A 680 -38.51 -75.70 -31.45
CA ASN A 680 -38.11 -74.92 -30.27
C ASN A 680 -38.07 -73.42 -30.63
N VAL A 681 -38.72 -72.59 -29.82
CA VAL A 681 -38.83 -71.14 -30.04
C VAL A 681 -37.88 -70.36 -29.12
N GLY A 682 -37.80 -70.75 -27.84
CA GLY A 682 -36.98 -70.07 -26.85
C GLY A 682 -37.56 -70.18 -25.45
N TRP A 683 -37.11 -69.28 -24.58
CA TRP A 683 -37.52 -69.17 -23.19
C TRP A 683 -38.45 -67.97 -23.00
N LEU A 684 -39.56 -68.20 -22.32
CA LEU A 684 -40.54 -67.16 -22.00
C LEU A 684 -40.95 -67.28 -20.53
N ASP A 685 -41.32 -66.17 -19.93
CA ASP A 685 -41.75 -66.11 -18.53
C ASP A 685 -42.93 -67.07 -18.28
N GLU A 686 -42.92 -67.81 -17.16
CA GLU A 686 -43.96 -68.80 -16.87
C GLU A 686 -45.38 -68.19 -16.84
N ARG A 687 -45.48 -66.91 -16.46
CA ARG A 687 -46.75 -66.17 -16.36
C ARG A 687 -47.43 -65.92 -17.71
N ALA A 688 -46.72 -66.13 -18.82
CA ALA A 688 -47.28 -65.99 -20.16
C ALA A 688 -48.10 -67.21 -20.61
N PHE A 689 -48.03 -68.33 -19.88
CA PHE A 689 -48.64 -69.60 -20.24
C PHE A 689 -49.85 -69.91 -19.36
N ASP A 690 -50.96 -70.31 -19.99
CA ASP A 690 -52.01 -71.09 -19.36
C ASP A 690 -51.72 -72.58 -19.59
N VAL A 691 -51.22 -73.25 -18.56
CA VAL A 691 -50.70 -74.63 -18.65
C VAL A 691 -51.84 -75.63 -18.45
N TYR A 692 -51.93 -76.61 -19.35
CA TYR A 692 -52.89 -77.72 -19.26
C TYR A 692 -52.41 -78.78 -18.26
N ASP A 693 -53.37 -79.45 -17.62
CA ASP A 693 -53.12 -80.56 -16.71
C ASP A 693 -52.71 -81.80 -17.52
N ALA A 694 -51.70 -82.53 -17.02
CA ALA A 694 -51.24 -83.76 -17.65
C ALA A 694 -52.08 -84.94 -17.14
N ILE A 695 -52.42 -85.89 -18.02
CA ILE A 695 -53.00 -87.18 -17.62
C ILE A 695 -51.87 -88.07 -17.09
N GLU A 696 -51.96 -88.45 -15.82
CA GLU A 696 -51.02 -89.38 -15.17
C GLU A 696 -51.36 -90.83 -15.52
N TYR A 697 -52.64 -91.18 -15.48
CA TYR A 697 -53.17 -92.44 -16.00
C TYR A 697 -54.61 -92.26 -16.50
N ASN A 698 -55.03 -93.15 -17.41
CA ASN A 698 -56.40 -93.21 -17.92
C ASN A 698 -56.80 -94.67 -18.14
N ASN A 699 -57.45 -95.26 -17.15
CA ASN A 699 -57.78 -96.68 -17.12
C ASN A 699 -59.22 -96.91 -17.55
N VAL A 700 -59.46 -98.00 -18.27
CA VAL A 700 -60.82 -98.50 -18.50
C VAL A 700 -61.33 -99.13 -17.20
N ILE A 701 -62.55 -98.79 -16.81
CA ILE A 701 -63.21 -99.36 -15.63
C ILE A 701 -64.63 -99.79 -16.02
N ASN A 702 -65.26 -100.61 -15.18
CA ASN A 702 -66.67 -100.97 -15.32
C ASN A 702 -67.30 -100.96 -13.94
N LYS A 703 -67.75 -99.80 -13.50
CA LYS A 703 -68.33 -99.58 -12.17
C LYS A 703 -69.67 -98.86 -12.29
N SER A 704 -70.57 -99.10 -11.36
CA SER A 704 -71.79 -98.32 -11.23
C SER A 704 -71.64 -97.28 -10.13
N ALA A 705 -72.16 -96.08 -10.33
CA ALA A 705 -72.09 -95.04 -9.31
C ALA A 705 -73.32 -94.13 -9.31
N LEU A 706 -73.69 -93.62 -8.14
CA LEU A 706 -74.75 -92.65 -7.98
C LEU A 706 -74.16 -91.24 -8.13
N LEU A 707 -74.68 -90.45 -9.06
CA LEU A 707 -74.31 -89.03 -9.19
C LEU A 707 -75.06 -88.19 -8.12
N SER A 708 -74.58 -88.25 -6.88
CA SER A 708 -75.25 -87.64 -5.73
C SER A 708 -74.82 -86.20 -5.45
N ASN A 709 -73.64 -85.76 -5.93
CA ASN A 709 -73.10 -84.41 -5.70
C ASN A 709 -72.83 -83.63 -7.01
N PRO A 710 -73.85 -83.39 -7.85
CA PRO A 710 -73.63 -82.84 -9.19
C PRO A 710 -73.41 -81.32 -9.23
N VAL A 711 -73.74 -80.59 -8.16
CA VAL A 711 -73.66 -79.11 -8.14
C VAL A 711 -72.21 -78.65 -8.23
N GLY A 712 -71.93 -77.71 -9.14
CA GLY A 712 -70.58 -77.17 -9.37
C GLY A 712 -69.68 -78.02 -10.29
N ASN A 713 -70.16 -79.18 -10.77
CA ASN A 713 -69.39 -80.08 -11.62
C ASN A 713 -69.86 -80.00 -13.09
N GLY A 714 -68.95 -79.57 -13.96
CA GLY A 714 -69.14 -79.64 -15.41
C GLY A 714 -68.93 -81.06 -15.94
N ILE A 715 -69.52 -81.32 -17.11
CA ILE A 715 -69.28 -82.51 -17.92
C ILE A 715 -68.38 -82.08 -19.08
N TRP A 716 -67.30 -82.82 -19.31
CA TRP A 716 -66.24 -82.43 -20.22
C TRP A 716 -65.96 -83.53 -21.25
N THR A 717 -65.51 -83.16 -22.45
CA THR A 717 -65.10 -84.14 -23.49
C THR A 717 -63.87 -84.94 -23.10
N GLU A 718 -62.99 -84.31 -22.32
CA GLU A 718 -61.77 -84.86 -21.72
C GLU A 718 -61.73 -84.43 -20.24
N PRO A 719 -60.93 -85.07 -19.36
CA PRO A 719 -60.76 -84.60 -17.99
C PRO A 719 -60.50 -83.08 -17.96
N TYR A 720 -61.10 -82.39 -16.98
CA TYR A 720 -61.08 -80.93 -16.95
C TYR A 720 -59.64 -80.39 -16.99
N ARG A 721 -59.43 -79.37 -17.82
CA ARG A 721 -58.13 -78.72 -18.13
C ARG A 721 -57.06 -79.61 -18.78
N VAL A 722 -57.41 -80.76 -19.33
CA VAL A 722 -56.57 -81.48 -20.31
C VAL A 722 -56.70 -80.80 -21.68
N ILE A 723 -55.65 -80.90 -22.50
CA ILE A 723 -55.64 -80.42 -23.88
C ILE A 723 -56.87 -80.90 -24.67
N GLY A 724 -57.54 -79.98 -25.37
CA GLY A 724 -58.73 -80.29 -26.18
C GLY A 724 -60.04 -80.49 -25.38
N THR A 725 -60.02 -80.32 -24.05
CA THR A 725 -61.23 -80.38 -23.23
C THR A 725 -62.23 -79.30 -23.63
N LYS A 726 -63.50 -79.68 -23.78
CA LYS A 726 -64.64 -78.79 -24.04
C LYS A 726 -65.74 -79.10 -23.03
N ASN A 727 -66.40 -78.06 -22.52
CA ASN A 727 -67.59 -78.25 -21.69
C ASN A 727 -68.74 -78.73 -22.57
N VAL A 728 -69.39 -79.84 -22.19
CA VAL A 728 -70.52 -80.43 -22.92
C VAL A 728 -71.81 -80.45 -22.10
N GLY A 729 -71.79 -79.92 -20.88
CA GLY A 729 -72.97 -79.85 -20.03
C GLY A 729 -72.64 -79.71 -18.56
N GLN A 730 -73.68 -79.72 -17.73
CA GLN A 730 -73.56 -79.70 -16.27
C GLN A 730 -74.01 -81.05 -15.71
N ALA A 731 -73.29 -81.55 -14.70
CA ALA A 731 -73.60 -82.82 -14.06
C ALA A 731 -75.00 -82.82 -13.43
N THR A 732 -75.54 -81.64 -13.07
CA THR A 732 -76.88 -81.46 -12.51
C THR A 732 -78.00 -81.98 -13.41
N ALA A 733 -77.81 -82.01 -14.73
CA ALA A 733 -78.77 -82.60 -15.65
C ALA A 733 -78.97 -84.12 -15.45
N TYR A 734 -78.07 -84.77 -14.71
CA TYR A 734 -78.07 -86.20 -14.42
C TYR A 734 -78.13 -86.49 -12.91
N ALA A 735 -78.50 -85.51 -12.09
CA ALA A 735 -78.57 -85.62 -10.65
C ALA A 735 -79.37 -86.85 -10.18
N ASN A 736 -78.88 -87.54 -9.15
CA ASN A 736 -79.48 -88.72 -8.53
C ASN A 736 -79.70 -89.91 -9.47
N LYS A 737 -79.12 -89.90 -10.67
CA LYS A 737 -79.11 -91.06 -11.55
C LYS A 737 -77.96 -91.99 -11.20
N THR A 738 -78.23 -93.29 -11.24
CA THR A 738 -77.16 -94.29 -11.26
C THR A 738 -76.63 -94.37 -12.69
N VAL A 739 -75.34 -94.15 -12.86
CA VAL A 739 -74.64 -94.17 -14.16
C VAL A 739 -73.59 -95.28 -14.17
N GLN A 740 -73.18 -95.68 -15.37
CA GLN A 740 -72.03 -96.56 -15.55
C GLN A 740 -70.77 -95.70 -15.74
N LEU A 741 -69.73 -95.95 -14.96
CA LEU A 741 -68.43 -95.34 -15.10
C LEU A 741 -67.56 -96.27 -15.96
N VAL A 742 -67.14 -95.78 -17.12
CA VAL A 742 -66.44 -96.58 -18.14
C VAL A 742 -64.93 -96.33 -18.16
N ARG A 743 -64.48 -95.18 -17.63
CA ARG A 743 -63.06 -94.84 -17.50
C ARG A 743 -62.79 -94.00 -16.24
N GLU A 744 -61.60 -94.15 -15.69
CA GLU A 744 -61.05 -93.32 -14.63
C GLU A 744 -59.73 -92.70 -15.10
N ALA A 745 -59.62 -91.38 -15.02
CA ALA A 745 -58.40 -90.66 -15.35
C ALA A 745 -57.94 -89.82 -14.16
N LYS A 746 -56.68 -89.98 -13.78
CA LYS A 746 -56.00 -89.08 -12.86
C LYS A 746 -55.25 -88.05 -13.68
N THR A 747 -55.53 -86.78 -13.42
CA THR A 747 -54.70 -85.68 -13.89
C THR A 747 -53.83 -85.16 -12.75
N THR A 748 -52.86 -84.29 -13.09
CA THR A 748 -52.08 -83.54 -12.11
C THR A 748 -52.92 -82.73 -11.12
N ARG A 749 -54.21 -82.53 -11.41
CA ARG A 749 -55.16 -81.78 -10.57
C ARG A 749 -56.07 -82.69 -9.76
N ALA A 750 -56.73 -83.65 -10.39
CA ALA A 750 -57.81 -84.43 -9.76
C ALA A 750 -58.07 -85.74 -10.51
N THR A 751 -58.94 -86.58 -9.93
CA THR A 751 -59.44 -87.79 -10.59
C THR A 751 -60.79 -87.49 -11.22
N TYR A 752 -61.01 -87.99 -12.44
CA TYR A 752 -62.24 -87.82 -13.21
C TYR A 752 -62.76 -89.18 -13.65
N TYR A 753 -64.09 -89.34 -13.68
CA TYR A 753 -64.74 -90.51 -14.26
C TYR A 753 -65.46 -90.16 -15.55
N GLN A 754 -65.32 -91.01 -16.57
CA GLN A 754 -66.14 -90.94 -17.76
C GLN A 754 -67.43 -91.71 -17.52
N MET A 755 -68.56 -91.01 -17.52
CA MET A 755 -69.86 -91.60 -17.27
C MET A 755 -70.63 -91.91 -18.56
N SER A 756 -71.41 -92.99 -18.51
CA SER A 756 -72.29 -93.50 -19.54
C SER A 756 -73.67 -93.75 -18.94
N LEU A 757 -74.72 -93.43 -19.70
CA LEU A 757 -76.10 -93.70 -19.32
C LEU A 757 -76.83 -94.34 -20.50
N ASN A 758 -77.49 -95.47 -20.27
CA ASN A 758 -78.17 -96.26 -21.31
C ASN A 758 -77.27 -96.61 -22.52
N GLY A 759 -75.99 -96.90 -22.26
CA GLY A 759 -75.02 -97.25 -23.30
C GLY A 759 -74.40 -96.06 -24.06
N LYS A 760 -74.81 -94.82 -23.79
CA LYS A 760 -74.25 -93.61 -24.41
C LYS A 760 -73.29 -92.89 -23.46
N ILE A 761 -72.06 -92.64 -23.94
CA ILE A 761 -71.09 -91.80 -23.22
C ILE A 761 -71.62 -90.37 -23.09
N ILE A 762 -71.61 -89.86 -21.88
CA ILE A 762 -72.04 -88.50 -21.57
C ILE A 762 -70.84 -87.56 -21.43
N GLY A 763 -69.77 -88.00 -20.78
CA GLY A 763 -68.51 -87.26 -20.68
C GLY A 763 -67.80 -87.47 -19.33
N TRP A 764 -66.72 -86.72 -19.12
CA TRP A 764 -65.90 -86.74 -17.93
C TRP A 764 -66.42 -85.78 -16.87
N VAL A 765 -66.56 -86.28 -15.64
CA VAL A 765 -67.00 -85.52 -14.48
C VAL A 765 -66.01 -85.78 -13.35
N ASP A 766 -65.80 -84.79 -12.48
CA ASP A 766 -64.94 -84.94 -11.30
C ASP A 766 -65.41 -86.13 -10.44
N ALA A 767 -64.47 -86.97 -10.00
CA ALA A 767 -64.77 -88.17 -9.24
C ALA A 767 -65.57 -87.89 -7.96
N ARG A 768 -65.41 -86.69 -7.37
CA ARG A 768 -66.13 -86.26 -6.15
C ARG A 768 -67.62 -86.04 -6.36
N ALA A 769 -68.09 -85.97 -7.61
CA ALA A 769 -69.51 -85.85 -7.92
C ALA A 769 -70.30 -87.16 -7.67
N PHE A 770 -69.59 -88.28 -7.52
CA PHE A 770 -70.16 -89.62 -7.40
C PHE A 770 -70.02 -90.19 -5.99
N THR A 771 -71.02 -90.95 -5.56
CA THR A 771 -70.98 -91.79 -4.36
C THR A 771 -71.44 -93.21 -4.69
N ASN A 772 -71.24 -94.16 -3.76
CA ASN A 772 -71.58 -95.57 -3.94
C ASN A 772 -70.98 -96.18 -5.21
N VAL A 773 -69.73 -95.84 -5.53
CA VAL A 773 -68.97 -96.40 -6.65
C VAL A 773 -68.71 -97.88 -6.37
N LYS A 774 -69.41 -98.79 -7.07
CA LYS A 774 -69.36 -100.24 -6.90
C LYS A 774 -68.85 -100.91 -8.17
#